data_AF-A0A970G4E3-F1
#
_entry.id   AF-A0A970G4E3-F1
#
_cell.length_a   1.000
_cell.length_b   1.000
_cell.length_c   1.000
_cell.angle_alpha   90.00
_cell.angle_beta   90.00
_cell.angle_gamma   90.00
#
_symmetry.space_group_name_H-M   'P 1'
#
loop_
_entity.id
_entity.type
_entity.pdbx_description
1 polymer ?
#
loop_
_entity_poly.entity_id
_entity_poly.type
_entity_poly.pdbx_seq_one_letter_code
_entity_poly.pdbx_strand_id
1 'polypeptide(L)'
;MPSGRTICVIIGDISYDYTDELMRGMNEAAAQQGIGLFYMSGKQKNTAPIDSDREREAIQYFNSIYDYTELVGADAFIISCGSLSGFTDDRHYQEFLKRFKGKKRVVLHRSVAKAPGQAVILVDNYGSVCRLTEHLIADHGYRKIAFVAGPPDHPDGTVRERAYLDTMERHGLTVENGMLCRGDLSGFVSGVVNRLLDEHPGLEAIMFCNDEMVRTAYQVLAERGLVPGRDIAVTGFDDFTTGRTLSPPLTTISQQAMNTGYLAVMTAAELMEGKSPPVARMQTRMHVRASCGCALQMDGSIFEIENRGDEDYITRVAERLRNDLTQLYALDGHASLTELIDRILSCASSAALERRDAAGCGAELSAFLESGMDQYSTVVAQIANRLHSHLFKAGGINMCAAGLRLNQALLGILGALYAFEVQNSSLRYNRIRMQAWFAQEFIRDLVISDDEEDIVFRRAVDRLRHIGLEKVHICLLPVPRRANKQMDSDTSGRLLLAACQDGEVSVGYPRSRMPMLDAGSPLVGLPGLKGGDRLITFGIFSGDVQYGIFLCEADRRTLPILHILGLQLGIMANFLDLKSKERIVLGELDNTRERIEVLSFLSEYDPMCNVYNRRGFIEQAIRINRENEGRRAFCAFLDLDNLKGINDSFGHTAGDEAIVAASTILKHAVRSQDLVARVGGDEFIVLLLEDDPDFAVSFTARLAALFSRYNQASDKPYCIQASVGITEFVCRPGLEISKVIDRADKLLYAQKTQKNPNYRKTKIP
;
A
#
# COMPACT_ATOMS: atom_id res chain seq x y z
N MET A 1 4.01 14.81 29.46
CA MET A 1 5.17 15.68 29.21
C MET A 1 4.82 16.56 28.01
N PRO A 2 5.16 17.85 27.95
CA PRO A 2 4.82 18.63 26.75
C PRO A 2 5.61 18.02 25.58
N SER A 3 4.89 17.43 24.63
CA SER A 3 5.44 16.92 23.38
C SER A 3 6.23 18.02 22.70
N GLY A 4 7.41 17.71 22.18
CA GLY A 4 8.21 18.67 21.41
C GLY A 4 7.41 19.29 20.27
N ARG A 5 7.77 20.51 19.86
CA ARG A 5 7.13 21.19 18.71
C ARG A 5 7.17 20.27 17.50
N THR A 6 6.07 20.20 16.75
CA THR A 6 5.95 19.30 15.59
C THR A 6 5.49 20.05 14.35
N ILE A 7 6.09 19.73 13.20
CA ILE A 7 5.69 20.21 11.89
C ILE A 7 5.20 19.04 11.03
N CYS A 8 4.03 19.20 10.40
CA CYS A 8 3.57 18.30 9.35
C CYS A 8 4.01 18.83 7.98
N VAL A 9 4.75 18.02 7.23
CA VAL A 9 5.25 18.35 5.89
C VAL A 9 4.42 17.60 4.86
N ILE A 10 3.75 18.34 3.99
CA ILE A 10 2.99 17.83 2.86
C ILE A 10 3.90 17.91 1.63
N ILE A 11 4.32 16.74 1.16
CA ILE A 11 5.29 16.60 0.08
C ILE A 11 4.81 15.58 -0.95
N GLY A 12 5.30 15.73 -2.18
CA GLY A 12 5.09 14.78 -3.26
C GLY A 12 5.80 13.46 -3.03
N ASP A 13 6.11 12.79 -4.13
CA ASP A 13 6.82 11.52 -4.11
C ASP A 13 8.27 11.72 -3.72
N ILE A 14 8.65 11.13 -2.59
CA ILE A 14 9.99 11.26 -2.03
C ILE A 14 11.06 10.43 -2.77
N SER A 15 10.69 9.69 -3.81
CA SER A 15 11.65 8.97 -4.66
C SER A 15 12.41 9.88 -5.64
N TYR A 16 12.00 11.15 -5.79
CA TYR A 16 12.67 12.12 -6.65
C TYR A 16 13.81 12.84 -5.93
N ASP A 17 14.90 13.11 -6.65
CA ASP A 17 16.09 13.83 -6.13
C ASP A 17 15.72 15.20 -5.53
N TYR A 18 14.73 15.90 -6.11
CA TYR A 18 14.25 17.18 -5.61
C TYR A 18 13.72 17.11 -4.17
N THR A 19 12.78 16.20 -3.95
CA THR A 19 12.11 16.02 -2.67
C THR A 19 13.07 15.47 -1.63
N ASP A 20 14.02 14.62 -2.04
CA ASP A 20 15.08 14.12 -1.16
C ASP A 20 15.96 15.28 -0.65
N GLU A 21 16.49 16.13 -1.54
CA GLU A 21 17.29 17.30 -1.14
C GLU A 21 16.49 18.28 -0.27
N LEU A 22 15.22 18.50 -0.59
CA LEU A 22 14.31 19.32 0.21
C LEU A 22 14.16 18.74 1.64
N MET A 23 13.93 17.43 1.76
CA MET A 23 13.83 16.73 3.05
C MET A 23 15.13 16.78 3.84
N ARG A 24 16.31 16.69 3.19
CA ARG A 24 17.61 16.82 3.86
C ARG A 24 17.73 18.16 4.59
N GLY A 25 17.41 19.26 3.90
CA GLY A 25 17.42 20.59 4.50
C GLY A 25 16.44 20.72 5.66
N MET A 26 15.22 20.19 5.49
CA MET A 26 14.21 20.18 6.55
C MET A 26 14.67 19.37 7.77
N ASN A 27 15.20 18.17 7.56
CA ASN A 27 15.70 17.29 8.62
C ASN A 27 16.85 17.92 9.39
N GLU A 28 17.76 18.61 8.70
CA GLU A 28 18.88 19.32 9.35
C GLU A 28 18.39 20.48 10.22
N ALA A 29 17.53 21.35 9.67
CA ALA A 29 16.96 22.46 10.43
C ALA A 29 16.13 21.97 11.64
N ALA A 30 15.34 20.92 11.45
CA ALA A 30 14.52 20.35 12.50
C ALA A 30 15.36 19.74 13.63
N ALA A 31 16.46 19.06 13.30
CA ALA A 31 17.41 18.55 14.28
C ALA A 31 18.06 19.69 15.10
N GLN A 32 18.43 20.79 14.45
CA GLN A 32 19.00 21.98 15.14
C GLN A 32 18.00 22.65 16.08
N GLN A 33 16.71 22.64 15.73
CA GLN A 33 15.64 23.27 16.51
C GLN A 33 14.95 22.32 17.50
N GLY A 34 15.28 21.02 17.50
CA GLY A 34 14.60 20.00 18.30
C GLY A 34 13.11 19.83 17.93
N ILE A 35 12.76 20.00 16.65
CA ILE A 35 11.39 19.93 16.12
C ILE A 35 11.15 18.55 15.50
N GLY A 36 10.03 17.91 15.83
CA GLY A 36 9.60 16.67 15.16
C GLY A 36 9.00 16.94 13.78
N LEU A 37 9.25 16.06 12.81
CA LEU A 37 8.72 16.17 11.45
C LEU A 37 7.84 14.96 11.10
N PHE A 38 6.66 15.24 10.54
CA PHE A 38 5.77 14.22 9.97
C PHE A 38 5.60 14.47 8.48
N TYR A 39 6.24 13.66 7.65
CA TYR A 39 6.13 13.71 6.20
C TYR A 39 4.90 12.93 5.74
N MET A 40 3.98 13.64 5.09
CA MET A 40 2.87 13.08 4.33
C MET A 40 3.32 13.00 2.87
N SER A 41 3.82 11.83 2.47
CA SER A 41 4.36 11.59 1.13
C SER A 41 3.27 11.05 0.21
N GLY A 42 2.84 11.86 -0.75
CA GLY A 42 2.00 11.39 -1.86
C GLY A 42 2.82 10.64 -2.91
N LYS A 43 2.19 10.33 -4.03
CA LYS A 43 2.87 9.77 -5.20
C LYS A 43 2.76 10.71 -6.39
N GLN A 44 3.82 10.89 -7.16
CA GLN A 44 3.82 11.76 -8.32
C GLN A 44 3.25 10.99 -9.51
N LYS A 45 2.78 11.71 -10.52
CA LYS A 45 2.38 11.08 -11.77
C LYS A 45 3.62 10.50 -12.43
N ASN A 46 3.85 9.19 -12.25
CA ASN A 46 4.63 8.44 -13.22
C ASN A 46 3.86 8.51 -14.54
N THR A 47 4.58 8.62 -15.63
CA THR A 47 4.04 8.64 -16.99
C THR A 47 4.76 7.56 -17.78
N ALA A 48 4.76 6.34 -17.25
CA ALA A 48 4.95 5.21 -18.14
C ALA A 48 3.72 5.18 -19.08
N PRO A 49 3.85 4.81 -20.36
CA PRO A 49 2.72 4.75 -21.29
C PRO A 49 1.82 3.53 -21.02
N ILE A 50 1.39 3.34 -19.77
CA ILE A 50 0.51 2.27 -19.33
C ILE A 50 -0.81 2.91 -18.91
N ASP A 51 -1.75 2.95 -19.85
CA ASP A 51 -3.19 3.21 -19.69
C ASP A 51 -3.56 4.41 -18.79
N SER A 52 -3.77 5.57 -19.42
CA SER A 52 -3.83 6.90 -18.79
C SER A 52 -4.93 7.10 -17.74
N ASP A 53 -5.98 6.28 -17.76
CA ASP A 53 -7.10 6.40 -16.82
C ASP A 53 -6.83 5.64 -15.52
N ARG A 54 -6.27 4.42 -15.61
CA ARG A 54 -5.92 3.60 -14.44
C ARG A 54 -4.77 4.20 -13.63
N GLU A 55 -3.80 4.81 -14.29
CA GLU A 55 -2.69 5.49 -13.61
C GLU A 55 -3.17 6.73 -12.86
N ARG A 56 -4.15 7.46 -13.42
CA ARG A 56 -4.75 8.64 -12.80
C ARG A 56 -5.54 8.25 -11.52
N GLU A 57 -6.28 7.16 -11.57
CA GLU A 57 -6.93 6.56 -10.39
C GLU A 57 -5.89 6.11 -9.35
N ALA A 58 -4.81 5.46 -9.78
CA ALA A 58 -3.75 4.99 -8.88
C ALA A 58 -3.10 6.13 -8.08
N ILE A 59 -2.82 7.28 -8.71
CA ILE A 59 -2.22 8.45 -8.05
C ILE A 59 -3.19 9.07 -7.04
N GLN A 60 -4.48 9.13 -7.36
CA GLN A 60 -5.51 9.61 -6.44
C GLN A 60 -5.54 8.75 -5.16
N TYR A 61 -5.32 7.43 -5.28
CA TYR A 61 -5.23 6.54 -4.12
C TYR A 61 -4.07 6.92 -3.20
N PHE A 62 -2.86 7.07 -3.74
CA PHE A 62 -1.68 7.43 -2.92
C PHE A 62 -1.82 8.82 -2.28
N ASN A 63 -2.43 9.79 -2.98
CA ASN A 63 -2.60 11.15 -2.48
C ASN A 63 -3.72 11.29 -1.44
N SER A 64 -4.51 10.25 -1.18
CA SER A 64 -5.42 10.20 -0.04
C SER A 64 -4.70 10.33 1.31
N ILE A 65 -3.37 10.14 1.34
CA ILE A 65 -2.53 10.35 2.52
C ILE A 65 -2.66 11.77 3.10
N TYR A 66 -2.96 12.77 2.26
CA TYR A 66 -3.11 14.16 2.70
C TYR A 66 -4.37 14.39 3.54
N ASP A 67 -5.35 13.48 3.49
CA ASP A 67 -6.54 13.54 4.35
C ASP A 67 -6.20 13.29 5.83
N TYR A 68 -5.08 12.63 6.12
CA TYR A 68 -4.65 12.31 7.49
C TYR A 68 -3.87 13.45 8.17
N THR A 69 -3.64 14.57 7.46
CA THR A 69 -2.90 15.73 7.99
C THR A 69 -3.52 16.31 9.27
N GLU A 70 -4.84 16.20 9.44
CA GLU A 70 -5.52 16.67 10.64
C GLU A 70 -5.29 15.78 11.86
N LEU A 71 -5.01 14.48 11.65
CA LEU A 71 -4.71 13.53 12.72
C LEU A 71 -3.31 13.65 13.25
N VAL A 72 -2.44 14.40 12.57
CA VAL A 72 -1.06 14.59 13.05
C VAL A 72 -1.05 15.33 14.38
N GLY A 73 -1.91 16.35 14.55
CA GLY A 73 -1.82 17.25 15.70
C GLY A 73 -0.58 18.14 15.68
N ALA A 74 -0.13 18.55 14.49
CA ALA A 74 1.06 19.40 14.32
C ALA A 74 0.81 20.88 14.66
N ASP A 75 1.86 21.56 15.14
CA ASP A 75 1.85 22.98 15.48
C ASP A 75 1.92 23.90 14.25
N ALA A 76 2.55 23.41 13.17
CA ALA A 76 2.65 24.11 11.89
C ALA A 76 2.71 23.12 10.71
N PHE A 77 2.46 23.63 9.51
CA PHE A 77 2.44 22.86 8.27
C PHE A 77 3.43 23.44 7.25
N ILE A 78 4.10 22.58 6.50
CA ILE A 78 4.88 22.97 5.32
C ILE A 78 4.25 22.30 4.10
N ILE A 79 3.98 23.05 3.04
CA ILE A 79 3.27 22.57 1.84
C ILE A 79 4.17 22.78 0.62
N SER A 80 4.75 21.69 0.10
CA SER A 80 5.66 21.71 -1.04
C SER A 80 4.91 21.60 -2.38
N CYS A 81 4.30 22.71 -2.83
CA CYS A 81 3.36 22.70 -3.95
C CYS A 81 3.95 22.18 -5.25
N GLY A 82 5.20 22.53 -5.55
CA GLY A 82 5.91 22.10 -6.76
C GLY A 82 6.10 20.58 -6.84
N SER A 83 5.90 19.85 -5.74
CA SER A 83 6.00 18.38 -5.71
C SER A 83 4.65 17.66 -5.69
N LEU A 84 3.52 18.36 -5.44
CA LEU A 84 2.22 17.70 -5.26
C LEU A 84 1.54 17.42 -6.62
N SER A 85 1.50 16.15 -7.02
CA SER A 85 0.75 15.72 -8.20
C SER A 85 -0.78 15.85 -7.99
N GLY A 86 -1.51 16.16 -9.06
CA GLY A 86 -2.98 16.31 -9.01
C GLY A 86 -3.49 17.64 -8.46
N PHE A 87 -2.62 18.54 -7.98
CA PHE A 87 -2.97 19.91 -7.56
C PHE A 87 -2.51 20.98 -8.56
N THR A 88 -2.54 20.63 -9.85
CA THR A 88 -2.08 21.48 -10.94
C THR A 88 -3.04 22.64 -11.20
N ASP A 89 -4.35 22.39 -11.13
CA ASP A 89 -5.39 23.42 -11.21
C ASP A 89 -5.45 24.31 -9.96
N ASP A 90 -5.46 25.64 -10.17
CA ASP A 90 -5.56 26.65 -9.11
C ASP A 90 -6.81 26.42 -8.24
N ARG A 91 -7.95 26.03 -8.81
CA ARG A 91 -9.19 25.85 -8.04
C ARG A 91 -9.07 24.71 -7.03
N HIS A 92 -8.63 23.54 -7.47
CA HIS A 92 -8.43 22.37 -6.60
C HIS A 92 -7.38 22.64 -5.52
N TYR A 93 -6.30 23.35 -5.86
CA TYR A 93 -5.27 23.72 -4.90
C TYR A 93 -5.78 24.73 -3.86
N GLN A 94 -6.55 25.74 -4.27
CA GLN A 94 -7.18 26.67 -3.31
C GLN A 94 -8.16 25.95 -2.38
N GLU A 95 -8.91 24.97 -2.89
CA GLU A 95 -9.79 24.14 -2.06
C GLU A 95 -8.98 23.32 -1.04
N PHE A 96 -7.87 22.70 -1.46
CA PHE A 96 -6.96 22.01 -0.56
C PHE A 96 -6.41 22.91 0.54
N LEU A 97 -6.01 24.14 0.20
CA LEU A 97 -5.53 25.10 1.18
C LEU A 97 -6.60 25.55 2.20
N LYS A 98 -7.90 25.44 1.90
CA LYS A 98 -8.94 25.76 2.88
C LYS A 98 -8.90 24.85 4.11
N ARG A 99 -8.40 23.61 3.97
CA ARG A 99 -8.20 22.65 5.08
C ARG A 99 -7.20 23.14 6.14
N PHE A 100 -6.36 24.11 5.77
CA PHE A 100 -5.36 24.71 6.65
C PHE A 100 -5.71 26.15 7.04
N LYS A 101 -6.96 26.58 6.86
CA LYS A 101 -7.42 27.91 7.28
C LYS A 101 -7.26 28.07 8.79
N GLY A 102 -6.58 29.15 9.21
CA GLY A 102 -6.29 29.42 10.62
C GLY A 102 -5.14 28.60 11.23
N LYS A 103 -4.56 27.66 10.47
CA LYS A 103 -3.37 26.90 10.87
C LYS A 103 -2.10 27.64 10.42
N LYS A 104 -1.02 27.55 11.19
CA LYS A 104 0.30 28.10 10.83
C LYS A 104 0.86 27.30 9.66
N ARG A 105 1.19 27.94 8.53
CA ARG A 105 1.64 27.24 7.33
C ARG A 105 2.72 27.98 6.53
N VAL A 106 3.66 27.22 5.98
CA VAL A 106 4.64 27.69 5.00
C VAL A 106 4.31 27.06 3.66
N VAL A 107 4.11 27.87 2.63
CA VAL A 107 3.80 27.43 1.27
C VAL A 107 5.05 27.61 0.40
N LEU A 108 5.47 26.54 -0.27
CA LEU A 108 6.65 26.56 -1.15
C LEU A 108 6.23 26.59 -2.63
N HIS A 109 7.04 27.26 -3.47
CA HIS A 109 6.98 27.27 -4.95
C HIS A 109 5.79 27.96 -5.60
N ARG A 110 4.63 28.05 -4.95
CA ARG A 110 3.44 28.69 -5.51
C ARG A 110 3.12 30.01 -4.80
N SER A 111 2.85 31.05 -5.58
CA SER A 111 2.31 32.29 -5.04
C SER A 111 0.84 32.08 -4.64
N VAL A 112 0.48 32.56 -3.45
CA VAL A 112 -0.85 32.38 -2.86
C VAL A 112 -1.32 33.67 -2.22
N ALA A 113 -2.63 33.86 -2.13
CA ALA A 113 -3.21 35.03 -1.46
C ALA A 113 -2.74 35.09 0.01
N LYS A 114 -2.41 36.30 0.49
CA LYS A 114 -1.92 36.51 1.85
C LYS A 114 -2.99 36.10 2.87
N ALA A 115 -2.61 35.31 3.87
CA ALA A 115 -3.47 34.88 4.96
C ALA A 115 -2.74 35.00 6.32
N PRO A 116 -3.45 35.22 7.43
CA PRO A 116 -2.84 35.19 8.77
C PRO A 116 -2.19 33.82 9.05
N GLY A 117 -1.01 33.83 9.67
CA GLY A 117 -0.26 32.60 9.97
C GLY A 117 0.34 31.90 8.74
N GLN A 118 0.39 32.57 7.58
CA GLN A 118 0.95 32.04 6.35
C GLN A 118 2.25 32.73 5.95
N ALA A 119 3.28 31.94 5.65
CA ALA A 119 4.50 32.37 4.97
C ALA A 119 4.61 31.73 3.59
N VAL A 120 5.36 32.35 2.68
CA VAL A 120 5.57 31.86 1.32
C VAL A 120 7.04 31.94 0.96
N ILE A 121 7.59 30.84 0.42
CA ILE A 121 8.95 30.78 -0.11
C ILE A 121 8.86 30.45 -1.60
N LEU A 122 9.38 31.34 -2.43
CA LEU A 122 9.35 31.22 -3.89
C LEU A 122 10.77 31.02 -4.45
N VAL A 123 10.85 30.44 -5.65
CA VAL A 123 12.08 30.33 -6.43
C VAL A 123 11.98 31.22 -7.67
N ASP A 124 13.07 31.89 -8.03
CA ASP A 124 13.13 32.71 -9.26
C ASP A 124 13.21 31.83 -10.52
N ASN A 125 12.10 31.20 -10.92
CA ASN A 125 12.09 30.39 -12.15
C ASN A 125 12.33 31.24 -13.42
N TYR A 126 11.66 32.39 -13.52
CA TYR A 126 11.67 33.20 -14.73
C TYR A 126 13.05 33.81 -15.02
N GLY A 127 13.64 34.51 -14.06
CA GLY A 127 14.93 35.17 -14.25
C GLY A 127 16.05 34.18 -14.53
N SER A 128 15.96 32.96 -13.99
CA SER A 128 16.96 31.92 -14.18
C SER A 128 16.96 31.33 -15.57
N VAL A 129 15.79 31.00 -16.11
CA VAL A 129 15.68 30.50 -17.49
C VAL A 129 16.11 31.59 -18.46
N CYS A 130 15.73 32.85 -18.24
CA CYS A 130 16.21 33.97 -19.06
C CYS A 130 17.74 34.00 -19.13
N ARG A 131 18.43 33.93 -17.97
CA ARG A 131 19.90 33.90 -17.91
C ARG A 131 20.51 32.70 -18.64
N LEU A 132 19.91 31.52 -18.54
CA LEU A 132 20.41 30.31 -19.20
C LEU A 132 20.19 30.35 -20.73
N THR A 133 19.04 30.84 -21.18
CA THR A 133 18.79 31.06 -22.61
C THR A 133 19.72 32.14 -23.16
N GLU A 134 19.93 33.24 -22.42
CA GLU A 134 20.89 34.30 -22.75
C GLU A 134 22.32 33.74 -22.86
N HIS A 135 22.74 32.85 -21.95
CA HIS A 135 24.04 32.16 -22.03
C HIS A 135 24.22 31.40 -23.35
N LEU A 136 23.22 30.60 -23.75
CA LEU A 136 23.27 29.86 -25.02
C LEU A 136 23.33 30.78 -26.24
N ILE A 137 22.65 31.92 -26.20
CA ILE A 137 22.58 32.87 -27.33
C ILE A 137 23.82 33.76 -27.39
N ALA A 138 24.22 34.36 -26.27
CA ALA A 138 25.23 35.41 -26.22
C ALA A 138 26.65 34.84 -26.16
N ASP A 139 26.86 33.78 -25.36
CA ASP A 139 28.21 33.23 -25.13
C ASP A 139 28.60 32.19 -26.19
N HIS A 140 27.63 31.40 -26.67
CA HIS A 140 27.86 30.36 -27.69
C HIS A 140 27.39 30.75 -29.09
N GLY A 141 26.53 31.76 -29.22
CA GLY A 141 26.01 32.18 -30.52
C GLY A 141 24.87 31.32 -31.07
N TYR A 142 24.32 30.37 -30.29
CA TYR A 142 23.25 29.49 -30.76
C TYR A 142 22.00 30.29 -31.12
N ARG A 143 21.31 29.84 -32.18
CA ARG A 143 20.13 30.47 -32.77
C ARG A 143 18.93 29.51 -32.82
N LYS A 144 19.18 28.24 -33.14
CA LYS A 144 18.17 27.16 -33.16
C LYS A 144 18.18 26.40 -31.84
N ILE A 145 17.47 26.97 -30.86
CA ILE A 145 17.34 26.43 -29.51
C ILE A 145 15.92 25.88 -29.36
N ALA A 146 15.76 24.61 -29.01
CA ALA A 146 14.47 24.02 -28.68
C ALA A 146 14.24 24.02 -27.17
N PHE A 147 12.97 23.94 -26.75
CA PHE A 147 12.59 23.85 -25.35
C PHE A 147 11.61 22.69 -25.13
N VAL A 148 11.98 21.76 -24.25
CA VAL A 148 11.10 20.68 -23.79
C VAL A 148 10.44 21.12 -22.49
N ALA A 149 9.23 21.65 -22.59
CA ALA A 149 8.42 22.14 -21.48
C ALA A 149 7.85 21.01 -20.63
N GLY A 150 7.45 21.32 -19.39
CA GLY A 150 6.62 20.41 -18.60
C GLY A 150 5.14 20.40 -19.02
N PRO A 151 4.30 19.70 -18.25
CA PRO A 151 2.85 19.73 -18.39
C PRO A 151 2.29 21.17 -18.35
N PRO A 152 1.25 21.48 -19.14
CA PRO A 152 0.71 22.85 -19.27
C PRO A 152 0.08 23.38 -17.98
N ASP A 153 -0.26 22.48 -17.06
CA ASP A 153 -0.87 22.76 -15.76
C ASP A 153 0.17 22.82 -14.62
N HIS A 154 1.46 22.64 -14.91
CA HIS A 154 2.54 22.76 -13.93
C HIS A 154 2.93 24.23 -13.70
N PRO A 155 2.74 24.81 -12.50
CA PRO A 155 2.94 26.25 -12.26
C PRO A 155 4.37 26.72 -12.59
N ASP A 156 5.40 26.01 -12.12
CA ASP A 156 6.78 26.41 -12.41
C ASP A 156 7.16 26.14 -13.87
N GLY A 157 6.54 25.15 -14.51
CA GLY A 157 6.87 24.75 -15.88
C GLY A 157 6.43 25.81 -16.89
N THR A 158 5.22 26.34 -16.70
CA THR A 158 4.68 27.44 -17.52
C THR A 158 5.48 28.74 -17.36
N VAL A 159 5.98 29.03 -16.15
CA VAL A 159 6.85 30.19 -15.91
C VAL A 159 8.20 30.04 -16.62
N ARG A 160 8.79 28.84 -16.59
CA ARG A 160 10.05 28.51 -17.29
C ARG A 160 9.88 28.59 -18.81
N GLU A 161 8.80 28.04 -19.34
CA GLU A 161 8.45 28.12 -20.77
C GLU A 161 8.30 29.56 -21.24
N ARG A 162 7.55 30.38 -20.51
CA ARG A 162 7.37 31.80 -20.83
C ARG A 162 8.71 32.54 -20.85
N ALA A 163 9.58 32.29 -19.86
CA ALA A 163 10.90 32.90 -19.80
C ALA A 163 11.79 32.55 -21.01
N TYR A 164 11.72 31.31 -21.49
CA TYR A 164 12.40 30.90 -22.72
C TYR A 164 11.86 31.69 -23.93
N LEU A 165 10.52 31.72 -24.12
CA LEU A 165 9.88 32.41 -25.24
C LEU A 165 10.19 33.91 -25.25
N ASP A 166 10.00 34.59 -24.12
CA ASP A 166 10.26 36.01 -23.95
C ASP A 166 11.74 36.34 -24.21
N THR A 167 12.66 35.41 -23.90
CA THR A 167 14.09 35.61 -24.17
C THR A 167 14.44 35.42 -25.64
N MET A 168 13.90 34.39 -26.30
CA MET A 168 14.06 34.21 -27.74
C MET A 168 13.55 35.43 -28.51
N GLU A 169 12.37 35.95 -28.14
CA GLU A 169 11.78 37.16 -28.74
C GLU A 169 12.65 38.41 -28.50
N ARG A 170 13.12 38.64 -27.27
CA ARG A 170 14.01 39.78 -26.95
C ARG A 170 15.30 39.80 -27.78
N HIS A 171 15.80 38.63 -28.17
CA HIS A 171 16.98 38.48 -29.03
C HIS A 171 16.66 38.40 -30.54
N GLY A 172 15.40 38.58 -30.93
CA GLY A 172 14.96 38.54 -32.32
C GLY A 172 15.02 37.15 -32.96
N LEU A 173 14.96 36.09 -32.16
CA LEU A 173 15.00 34.70 -32.61
C LEU A 173 13.59 34.13 -32.70
N THR A 174 13.28 33.47 -33.81
CA THR A 174 11.98 32.82 -34.02
C THR A 174 12.04 31.37 -33.55
N VAL A 175 11.05 30.95 -32.75
CA VAL A 175 10.87 29.56 -32.36
C VAL A 175 9.99 28.88 -33.41
N GLU A 176 10.55 27.98 -34.20
CA GLU A 176 9.82 27.25 -35.24
C GLU A 176 8.74 26.33 -34.63
N ASN A 177 7.68 26.06 -35.37
CA ASN A 177 6.63 25.13 -34.93
C ASN A 177 7.25 23.73 -34.73
N GLY A 178 7.07 23.14 -33.54
CA GLY A 178 7.70 21.86 -33.15
C GLY A 178 8.93 22.01 -32.23
N MET A 179 9.61 23.17 -32.22
CA MET A 179 10.76 23.39 -31.34
C MET A 179 10.38 23.57 -29.86
N LEU A 180 9.15 23.98 -29.58
CA LEU A 180 8.55 23.94 -28.25
C LEU A 180 7.77 22.64 -28.08
N CYS A 181 8.38 21.68 -27.40
CA CYS A 181 7.84 20.35 -27.16
C CYS A 181 7.26 20.21 -25.76
N ARG A 182 6.28 19.30 -25.60
CA ARG A 182 5.70 18.95 -24.30
C ARG A 182 6.30 17.64 -23.79
N GLY A 183 6.94 17.73 -22.63
CA GLY A 183 7.31 16.60 -21.78
C GLY A 183 6.40 16.51 -20.55
N ASP A 184 6.72 15.57 -19.68
CA ASP A 184 5.95 15.21 -18.49
C ASP A 184 6.76 15.35 -17.19
N LEU A 185 7.96 15.95 -17.27
CA LEU A 185 8.95 16.08 -16.19
C LEU A 185 9.56 14.75 -15.71
N SER A 186 9.27 13.63 -16.39
CA SER A 186 9.81 12.31 -16.08
C SER A 186 10.99 11.94 -16.99
N GLY A 187 11.72 10.88 -16.64
CA GLY A 187 12.75 10.28 -17.48
C GLY A 187 12.24 9.49 -18.69
N PHE A 188 10.97 9.64 -19.11
CA PHE A 188 10.34 8.85 -20.19
C PHE A 188 10.01 9.66 -21.45
N VAL A 189 10.80 10.69 -21.78
CA VAL A 189 10.54 11.60 -22.91
C VAL A 189 11.24 11.21 -24.23
N SER A 190 11.63 9.95 -24.42
CA SER A 190 12.44 9.50 -25.58
C SER A 190 11.74 9.78 -26.91
N GLY A 191 10.43 9.54 -27.00
CA GLY A 191 9.63 9.82 -28.19
C GLY A 191 9.49 11.31 -28.50
N VAL A 192 9.57 12.18 -27.49
CA VAL A 192 9.58 13.64 -27.66
C VAL A 192 10.93 14.07 -28.23
N VAL A 193 12.03 13.61 -27.64
CA VAL A 193 13.39 13.96 -28.10
C VAL A 193 13.68 13.42 -29.49
N ASN A 194 13.28 12.19 -29.81
CA ASN A 194 13.44 11.62 -31.15
C ASN A 194 12.74 12.47 -32.21
N ARG A 195 11.44 12.77 -32.02
CA ARG A 195 10.69 13.62 -32.94
C ARG A 195 11.32 15.00 -33.11
N LEU A 196 11.73 15.62 -32.01
CA LEU A 196 12.38 16.93 -32.04
C LEU A 196 13.65 16.93 -32.93
N LEU A 197 14.49 15.90 -32.80
CA LEU A 197 15.71 15.75 -33.60
C LEU A 197 15.43 15.39 -35.06
N ASP A 198 14.37 14.61 -35.33
CA ASP A 198 13.99 14.20 -36.68
C ASP A 198 13.34 15.34 -37.48
N GLU A 199 12.50 16.15 -36.83
CA GLU A 199 11.75 17.23 -37.45
C GLU A 199 12.58 18.52 -37.61
N HIS A 200 13.62 18.71 -36.78
CA HIS A 200 14.47 19.91 -36.81
C HIS A 200 15.96 19.56 -37.04
N PRO A 201 16.35 19.17 -38.27
CA PRO A 201 17.76 18.96 -38.59
C PRO A 201 18.56 20.27 -38.47
N GLY A 202 19.70 20.22 -37.78
CA GLY A 202 20.52 21.40 -37.49
C GLY A 202 20.13 22.15 -36.21
N LEU A 203 19.38 21.50 -35.32
CA LEU A 203 19.14 22.00 -33.97
C LEU A 203 20.47 22.13 -33.20
N GLU A 204 20.72 23.30 -32.62
CA GLU A 204 22.00 23.63 -31.97
C GLU A 204 21.95 23.41 -30.46
N ALA A 205 20.77 23.57 -29.86
CA ALA A 205 20.59 23.37 -28.43
C ALA A 205 19.20 22.84 -28.07
N ILE A 206 19.12 22.06 -26.99
CA ILE A 206 17.87 21.63 -26.36
C ILE A 206 17.90 22.03 -24.88
N MET A 207 16.95 22.86 -24.50
CA MET A 207 16.70 23.24 -23.11
C MET A 207 15.58 22.38 -22.54
N PHE A 208 15.80 21.77 -21.38
CA PHE A 208 14.78 20.99 -20.68
C PHE A 208 14.23 21.75 -19.48
N CYS A 209 12.92 21.61 -19.26
CA CYS A 209 12.24 22.23 -18.12
C CYS A 209 12.72 21.66 -16.77
N ASN A 210 13.28 20.46 -16.72
CA ASN A 210 13.94 19.87 -15.56
C ASN A 210 15.04 18.86 -15.95
N ASP A 211 15.89 18.50 -14.98
CA ASP A 211 17.03 17.59 -15.17
C ASP A 211 16.61 16.13 -15.38
N GLU A 212 15.46 15.68 -14.84
CA GLU A 212 15.00 14.29 -15.01
C GLU A 212 14.77 13.93 -16.48
N MET A 213 14.16 14.83 -17.26
CA MET A 213 13.93 14.64 -18.70
C MET A 213 15.25 14.57 -19.50
N VAL A 214 16.33 15.16 -18.99
CA VAL A 214 17.61 15.22 -19.69
C VAL A 214 18.26 13.85 -19.81
N ARG A 215 18.04 12.94 -18.85
CA ARG A 215 18.63 11.59 -18.87
C ARG A 215 18.29 10.85 -20.15
N THR A 216 17.03 10.93 -20.57
CA THR A 216 16.56 10.30 -21.80
C THR A 216 17.14 10.97 -23.04
N ALA A 217 17.35 12.29 -22.99
CA ALA A 217 17.96 13.02 -24.10
C ALA A 217 19.39 12.55 -24.35
N TYR A 218 20.18 12.36 -23.29
CA TYR A 218 21.54 11.81 -23.41
C TYR A 218 21.57 10.42 -24.02
N GLN A 219 20.62 9.56 -23.64
CA GLN A 219 20.49 8.23 -24.24
C GLN A 219 20.17 8.31 -25.74
N VAL A 220 19.17 9.10 -26.13
CA VAL A 220 18.75 9.25 -27.53
C VAL A 220 19.88 9.86 -28.38
N LEU A 221 20.60 10.84 -27.85
CA LEU A 221 21.76 11.43 -28.52
C LEU A 221 22.89 10.40 -28.71
N ALA A 222 23.20 9.61 -27.68
CA ALA A 222 24.20 8.56 -27.77
C ALA A 222 23.84 7.47 -28.80
N GLU A 223 22.56 7.05 -28.87
CA GLU A 223 22.04 6.12 -29.89
C GLU A 223 22.21 6.66 -31.33
N ARG A 224 22.21 7.99 -31.48
CA ARG A 224 22.45 8.70 -32.75
C ARG A 224 23.92 9.08 -32.97
N GLY A 225 24.83 8.69 -32.08
CA GLY A 225 26.25 9.04 -32.14
C GLY A 225 26.56 10.51 -31.86
N LEU A 226 25.60 11.26 -31.32
CA LEU A 226 25.72 12.68 -30.96
C LEU A 226 26.19 12.82 -29.51
N VAL A 227 27.07 13.79 -29.28
CA VAL A 227 27.65 14.10 -27.98
C VAL A 227 27.15 15.46 -27.50
N PRO A 228 26.45 15.52 -26.34
CA PRO A 228 26.02 16.78 -25.73
C PRO A 228 27.18 17.77 -25.57
N GLY A 229 26.93 19.05 -25.81
CA GLY A 229 27.91 20.14 -25.78
C GLY A 229 28.86 20.19 -26.98
N ARG A 230 29.12 19.07 -27.67
CA ARG A 230 29.95 19.04 -28.88
C ARG A 230 29.11 19.19 -30.15
N ASP A 231 28.12 18.32 -30.29
CA ASP A 231 27.30 18.23 -31.51
C ASP A 231 25.97 18.99 -31.32
N ILE A 232 25.44 19.00 -30.09
CA ILE A 232 24.25 19.73 -29.69
C ILE A 232 24.34 20.12 -28.22
N ALA A 233 24.07 21.38 -27.88
CA ALA A 233 24.04 21.81 -26.49
C ALA A 233 22.80 21.24 -25.77
N VAL A 234 22.97 20.81 -24.54
CA VAL A 234 21.88 20.29 -23.70
C VAL A 234 21.93 20.97 -22.35
N THR A 235 20.81 21.54 -21.91
CA THR A 235 20.72 22.18 -20.58
C THR A 235 19.48 21.74 -19.83
N GLY A 236 19.54 21.79 -18.50
CA GLY A 236 18.42 21.44 -17.64
C GLY A 236 18.07 22.50 -16.60
N PHE A 237 17.31 22.06 -15.60
CA PHE A 237 16.90 22.84 -14.43
C PHE A 237 16.75 21.86 -13.27
N ASP A 238 17.17 22.26 -12.07
CA ASP A 238 17.11 21.60 -10.76
C ASP A 238 18.49 21.27 -10.14
N ASP A 239 19.52 21.01 -10.96
CA ASP A 239 20.87 20.60 -10.56
C ASP A 239 20.93 19.35 -9.68
N PHE A 240 20.29 18.28 -10.16
CA PHE A 240 20.26 17.01 -9.45
C PHE A 240 21.58 16.26 -9.49
N THR A 241 21.72 15.27 -8.61
CA THR A 241 22.93 14.44 -8.54
C THR A 241 23.17 13.75 -9.89
N THR A 242 22.09 13.29 -10.53
CA THR A 242 22.13 12.67 -11.86
C THR A 242 22.73 13.60 -12.93
N GLY A 243 22.41 14.89 -12.92
CA GLY A 243 22.97 15.88 -13.84
C GLY A 243 24.50 16.01 -13.74
N ARG A 244 25.05 15.90 -12.52
CA ARG A 244 26.50 15.88 -12.27
C ARG A 244 27.19 14.62 -12.81
N THR A 245 26.43 13.53 -12.93
CA THR A 245 26.94 12.21 -13.32
C THR A 245 26.75 11.87 -14.79
N LEU A 246 26.06 12.73 -15.55
CA LEU A 246 25.96 12.58 -16.99
C LEU A 246 27.33 12.81 -17.66
N SER A 247 27.55 12.16 -18.79
CA SER A 247 28.79 12.30 -19.56
C SER A 247 28.44 12.87 -20.95
N PRO A 248 28.83 14.12 -21.26
CA PRO A 248 29.50 15.08 -20.38
C PRO A 248 28.55 15.71 -19.31
N PRO A 249 29.07 16.26 -18.19
CA PRO A 249 28.23 16.80 -17.11
C PRO A 249 27.29 17.93 -17.54
N LEU A 250 26.07 17.91 -17.00
CA LEU A 250 24.96 18.77 -17.42
C LEU A 250 25.06 20.20 -16.90
N THR A 251 25.02 21.16 -17.81
CA THR A 251 24.79 22.59 -17.53
C THR A 251 23.33 22.79 -17.14
N THR A 252 23.09 23.34 -15.95
CA THR A 252 21.75 23.37 -15.34
C THR A 252 21.63 24.51 -14.33
N ILE A 253 20.43 24.72 -13.80
CA ILE A 253 20.11 25.71 -12.78
C ILE A 253 19.76 25.01 -11.47
N SER A 254 20.54 25.23 -10.41
CA SER A 254 20.18 24.79 -9.06
C SER A 254 19.08 25.66 -8.46
N GLN A 255 18.01 25.01 -8.01
CA GLN A 255 16.95 25.64 -7.23
C GLN A 255 17.30 25.84 -5.75
N GLN A 256 18.46 25.33 -5.31
CA GLN A 256 18.83 25.27 -3.88
C GLN A 256 17.76 24.59 -3.01
N ALA A 257 17.32 23.39 -3.41
CA ALA A 257 16.25 22.63 -2.73
C ALA A 257 16.54 22.41 -1.23
N MET A 258 17.76 21.99 -0.89
CA MET A 258 18.19 21.82 0.51
C MET A 258 18.06 23.13 1.32
N ASN A 259 18.56 24.25 0.80
CA ASN A 259 18.46 25.55 1.48
C ASN A 259 17.00 26.00 1.62
N THR A 260 16.16 25.69 0.62
CA THR A 260 14.72 25.95 0.66
C THR A 260 14.06 25.15 1.78
N GLY A 261 14.42 23.87 1.93
CA GLY A 261 13.91 22.99 2.98
C GLY A 261 14.34 23.45 4.38
N TYR A 262 15.61 23.84 4.53
CA TYR A 262 16.13 24.40 5.76
C TYR A 262 15.37 25.68 6.16
N LEU A 263 15.24 26.62 5.23
CA LEU A 263 14.52 27.87 5.45
C LEU A 263 13.03 27.63 5.76
N ALA A 264 12.40 26.62 5.17
CA ALA A 264 11.00 26.29 5.41
C ALA A 264 10.74 25.91 6.88
N VAL A 265 11.61 25.10 7.48
CA VAL A 265 11.50 24.72 8.91
C VAL A 265 11.78 25.90 9.82
N MET A 266 12.80 26.71 9.51
CA MET A 266 13.09 27.93 10.29
C MET A 266 11.92 28.92 10.24
N THR A 267 11.33 29.11 9.05
CA THR A 267 10.16 29.98 8.85
C THR A 267 8.94 29.44 9.60
N ALA A 268 8.72 28.12 9.59
CA ALA A 268 7.66 27.50 10.37
C ALA A 268 7.87 27.69 11.89
N ALA A 269 9.11 27.60 12.37
CA ALA A 269 9.46 27.88 13.76
C ALA A 269 9.14 29.32 14.15
N GLU A 270 9.45 30.29 13.29
CA GLU A 270 9.08 31.70 13.50
C GLU A 270 7.56 31.90 13.55
N LEU A 271 6.80 31.26 12.65
CA LEU A 271 5.33 31.29 12.69
C LEU A 271 4.79 30.69 14.00
N MET A 272 5.41 29.62 14.51
CA MET A 272 5.06 29.01 15.79
C MET A 272 5.22 29.99 16.96
N GLU A 273 6.21 30.88 16.89
CA GLU A 273 6.47 31.96 17.86
C GLU A 273 5.57 33.20 17.67
N GLY A 274 4.67 33.20 16.68
CA GLY A 274 3.77 34.32 16.41
C GLY A 274 4.38 35.43 15.55
N LYS A 275 5.54 35.19 14.94
CA LYS A 275 6.16 36.13 13.98
C LYS A 275 5.41 36.10 12.64
N SER A 276 5.63 37.12 11.83
CA SER A 276 5.09 37.25 10.46
C SER A 276 6.24 37.41 9.45
N PRO A 277 6.96 36.32 9.12
CA PRO A 277 8.07 36.37 8.19
C PRO A 277 7.62 36.88 6.80
N PRO A 278 8.45 37.69 6.12
CA PRO A 278 8.14 38.18 4.78
C PRO A 278 8.17 37.04 3.75
N VAL A 279 7.65 37.32 2.55
CA VAL A 279 7.80 36.39 1.42
C VAL A 279 9.28 36.29 1.07
N ALA A 280 9.84 35.08 1.20
CA ALA A 280 11.23 34.81 0.82
C ALA A 280 11.30 34.44 -0.67
N ARG A 281 12.35 34.91 -1.35
CA ARG A 281 12.67 34.50 -2.72
C ARG A 281 14.07 33.89 -2.74
N MET A 282 14.13 32.59 -2.96
CA MET A 282 15.38 31.86 -3.14
C MET A 282 15.98 32.25 -4.49
N GLN A 283 17.20 32.78 -4.46
CA GLN A 283 17.97 32.99 -5.68
C GLN A 283 18.44 31.62 -6.19
N THR A 284 18.29 31.37 -7.48
CA THR A 284 18.87 30.17 -8.10
C THR A 284 20.36 30.37 -8.37
N ARG A 285 21.07 29.28 -8.68
CA ARG A 285 22.44 29.35 -9.19
C ARG A 285 22.54 28.59 -10.50
N MET A 286 23.11 29.22 -11.53
CA MET A 286 23.42 28.52 -12.78
C MET A 286 24.77 27.83 -12.64
N HIS A 287 24.80 26.52 -12.88
CA HIS A 287 26.00 25.72 -12.88
C HIS A 287 26.37 25.40 -14.33
N VAL A 288 27.33 26.16 -14.85
CA VAL A 288 27.87 25.98 -16.20
C VAL A 288 28.85 24.81 -16.18
N ARG A 289 28.53 23.77 -16.95
CA ARG A 289 29.34 22.55 -17.08
C ARG A 289 29.71 22.33 -18.56
N ALA A 290 29.76 21.07 -18.99
CA ALA A 290 30.29 20.69 -20.29
C ALA A 290 29.21 20.57 -21.38
N SER A 291 27.98 20.22 -21.01
CA SER A 291 26.91 19.94 -21.96
C SER A 291 26.39 21.15 -22.76
N CYS A 292 26.72 22.39 -22.36
CA CYS A 292 26.41 23.58 -23.15
C CYS A 292 27.49 23.92 -24.20
N GLY A 293 28.66 23.28 -24.10
CA GLY A 293 29.83 23.55 -24.94
C GLY A 293 30.97 24.28 -24.22
N CYS A 294 30.75 24.86 -23.04
CA CYS A 294 31.79 25.64 -22.33
C CYS A 294 33.04 24.83 -21.98
N ALA A 295 32.89 23.61 -21.46
CA ALA A 295 34.04 22.82 -21.01
C ALA A 295 34.84 22.18 -22.15
N LEU A 296 34.30 22.10 -23.38
CA LEU A 296 35.08 21.64 -24.54
C LEU A 296 36.19 22.64 -24.91
N GLN A 297 36.10 23.89 -24.46
CA GLN A 297 37.16 24.88 -24.59
C GLN A 297 38.26 24.76 -23.51
N MET A 298 38.03 24.00 -22.42
CA MET A 298 38.98 23.87 -21.30
C MET A 298 40.02 22.75 -21.47
N ASP A 299 39.80 21.82 -22.39
CA ASP A 299 40.61 20.61 -22.55
C ASP A 299 42.03 20.86 -23.13
N GLY A 300 42.37 22.08 -23.56
CA GLY A 300 43.67 22.43 -24.14
C GLY A 300 44.74 22.93 -23.16
N SER A 301 44.38 23.53 -22.02
CA SER A 301 45.30 24.44 -21.30
C SER A 301 46.21 23.80 -20.24
N ILE A 302 45.91 22.59 -19.73
CA ILE A 302 46.79 21.95 -18.70
C ILE A 302 48.14 21.53 -19.32
N PHE A 303 48.13 21.17 -20.60
CA PHE A 303 49.31 20.70 -21.32
C PHE A 303 50.19 21.83 -21.87
N GLU A 304 49.77 23.09 -21.71
CA GLU A 304 50.53 24.30 -22.06
C GLU A 304 51.37 24.84 -20.88
N ILE A 305 51.31 24.19 -19.71
CA ILE A 305 52.03 24.63 -18.52
C ILE A 305 53.53 24.38 -18.70
N GLU A 306 54.32 25.44 -18.82
CA GLU A 306 55.78 25.36 -18.87
C GLU A 306 56.36 24.78 -17.57
N ASN A 307 57.38 23.93 -17.68
CA ASN A 307 58.13 23.46 -16.52
C ASN A 307 59.21 24.49 -16.15
N ARG A 308 59.01 25.21 -15.05
CA ARG A 308 59.97 26.18 -14.48
C ARG A 308 60.61 25.68 -13.18
N GLY A 309 60.43 24.39 -12.86
CA GLY A 309 60.85 23.72 -11.64
C GLY A 309 59.84 22.66 -11.22
N ASP A 310 60.30 21.52 -10.71
CA ASP A 310 59.45 20.36 -10.40
C ASP A 310 58.28 20.73 -9.45
N GLU A 311 58.54 21.54 -8.41
CA GLU A 311 57.55 21.97 -7.41
C GLU A 311 56.51 22.95 -7.97
N ASP A 312 56.96 23.96 -8.69
CA ASP A 312 56.11 24.95 -9.36
C ASP A 312 55.25 24.29 -10.45
N TYR A 313 55.81 23.35 -11.21
CA TYR A 313 55.08 22.59 -12.23
C TYR A 313 53.98 21.72 -11.59
N ILE A 314 54.31 20.91 -10.58
CA ILE A 314 53.35 20.03 -9.90
C ILE A 314 52.22 20.85 -9.28
N THR A 315 52.55 21.96 -8.61
CA THR A 315 51.56 22.83 -7.96
C THR A 315 50.60 23.42 -8.98
N ARG A 316 51.10 23.97 -10.10
CA ARG A 316 50.22 24.53 -11.14
C ARG A 316 49.32 23.49 -11.79
N VAL A 317 49.83 22.28 -12.04
CA VAL A 317 49.02 21.18 -12.60
C VAL A 317 47.94 20.75 -11.60
N ALA A 318 48.29 20.59 -10.32
CA ALA A 318 47.35 20.23 -9.27
C ALA A 318 46.27 21.31 -9.06
N GLU A 319 46.65 22.59 -9.00
CA GLU A 319 45.68 23.70 -8.89
C GLU A 319 44.75 23.77 -10.08
N ARG A 320 45.25 23.49 -11.29
CA ARG A 320 44.40 23.49 -12.47
C ARG A 320 43.43 22.31 -12.47
N LEU A 321 43.89 21.11 -12.10
CA LEU A 321 43.01 19.95 -11.91
C LEU A 321 41.96 20.20 -10.82
N ARG A 322 42.32 20.88 -9.72
CA ARG A 322 41.37 21.32 -8.68
C ARG A 322 40.28 22.19 -9.29
N ASN A 323 40.68 23.25 -9.98
CA ASN A 323 39.74 24.20 -10.57
C ASN A 323 38.82 23.51 -11.59
N ASP A 324 39.38 22.66 -12.45
CA ASP A 324 38.63 21.90 -13.44
C ASP A 324 37.58 20.99 -12.76
N LEU A 325 37.96 20.21 -11.74
CA LEU A 325 37.04 19.32 -11.03
C LEU A 325 36.00 20.08 -10.20
N THR A 326 36.40 21.16 -9.52
CA THR A 326 35.49 22.02 -8.74
C THR A 326 34.45 22.67 -9.64
N GLN A 327 34.86 23.16 -10.81
CA GLN A 327 33.96 23.79 -11.78
C GLN A 327 33.04 22.76 -12.45
N LEU A 328 33.58 21.61 -12.89
CA LEU A 328 32.80 20.55 -13.54
C LEU A 328 31.71 19.99 -12.62
N TYR A 329 32.00 19.78 -11.34
CA TYR A 329 31.02 19.18 -10.41
C TYR A 329 30.25 20.20 -9.58
N ALA A 330 30.60 21.49 -9.68
CA ALA A 330 30.01 22.59 -8.92
C ALA A 330 29.90 22.28 -7.42
N LEU A 331 31.06 22.09 -6.78
CA LEU A 331 31.15 21.59 -5.40
C LEU A 331 30.79 22.62 -4.31
N ASP A 332 30.26 23.78 -4.68
CA ASP A 332 29.86 24.82 -3.74
C ASP A 332 28.81 24.30 -2.75
N GLY A 333 29.19 24.21 -1.47
CA GLY A 333 28.33 23.69 -0.40
C GLY A 333 28.52 22.20 -0.07
N HIS A 334 29.38 21.47 -0.80
CA HIS A 334 29.68 20.06 -0.52
C HIS A 334 31.06 19.88 0.12
N ALA A 335 31.17 20.20 1.42
CA ALA A 335 32.43 20.15 2.16
C ALA A 335 33.19 18.82 2.00
N SER A 336 32.50 17.68 2.06
CA SER A 336 33.11 16.34 1.91
C SER A 336 33.68 16.08 0.51
N LEU A 337 33.03 16.58 -0.55
CA LEU A 337 33.53 16.42 -1.92
C LEU A 337 34.70 17.37 -2.19
N THR A 338 34.65 18.59 -1.67
CA THR A 338 35.80 19.52 -1.72
C THR A 338 37.00 18.93 -0.99
N GLU A 339 36.79 18.40 0.22
CA GLU A 339 37.82 17.73 0.99
C GLU A 339 38.38 16.49 0.27
N LEU A 340 37.53 15.71 -0.43
CA LEU A 340 37.99 14.59 -1.24
C LEU A 340 38.99 15.05 -2.32
N ILE A 341 38.64 16.11 -3.07
CA ILE A 341 39.51 16.62 -4.14
C ILE A 341 40.81 17.16 -3.55
N ASP A 342 40.74 17.94 -2.48
CA ASP A 342 41.93 18.49 -1.84
C ASP A 342 42.85 17.37 -1.36
N ARG A 343 42.30 16.29 -0.78
CA ARG A 343 43.07 15.09 -0.37
C ARG A 343 43.68 14.35 -1.56
N ILE A 344 42.93 14.16 -2.64
CA ILE A 344 43.43 13.53 -3.89
C ILE A 344 44.66 14.31 -4.38
N LEU A 345 44.53 15.63 -4.51
CA LEU A 345 45.55 16.47 -5.11
C LEU A 345 46.74 16.69 -4.18
N SER A 346 46.53 16.83 -2.87
CA SER A 346 47.61 16.96 -1.89
C SER A 346 48.43 15.67 -1.81
N CYS A 347 47.76 14.51 -1.80
CA CYS A 347 48.40 13.21 -1.75
C CYS A 347 49.21 12.94 -3.03
N ALA A 348 48.62 13.23 -4.20
CA ALA A 348 49.32 13.10 -5.48
C ALA A 348 50.56 14.01 -5.57
N SER A 349 50.42 15.26 -5.13
CA SER A 349 51.50 16.26 -5.19
C SER A 349 52.66 15.91 -4.25
N SER A 350 52.37 15.56 -2.98
CA SER A 350 53.40 15.14 -2.02
C SER A 350 54.15 13.90 -2.50
N ALA A 351 53.45 12.88 -2.99
CA ALA A 351 54.11 11.68 -3.50
C ALA A 351 54.99 11.95 -4.73
N ALA A 352 54.56 12.85 -5.62
CA ALA A 352 55.34 13.25 -6.79
C ALA A 352 56.62 14.04 -6.44
N LEU A 353 56.58 14.87 -5.40
CA LEU A 353 57.71 15.64 -4.89
C LEU A 353 58.70 14.76 -4.10
N GLU A 354 58.17 13.91 -3.23
CA GLU A 354 58.93 13.06 -2.32
C GLU A 354 59.37 11.73 -2.94
N ARG A 355 58.95 11.45 -4.19
CA ARG A 355 59.25 10.22 -4.94
C ARG A 355 58.79 8.95 -4.20
N ARG A 356 57.61 9.04 -3.56
CA ARG A 356 56.96 7.91 -2.89
C ARG A 356 56.28 7.00 -3.91
N ASP A 357 56.06 5.73 -3.54
CA ASP A 357 55.30 4.77 -4.36
C ASP A 357 53.81 5.14 -4.40
N ALA A 358 53.21 5.01 -5.58
CA ALA A 358 51.80 5.32 -5.85
C ALA A 358 50.83 4.45 -5.03
N ALA A 359 51.25 3.26 -4.63
CA ALA A 359 50.45 2.37 -3.77
C ALA A 359 50.18 2.96 -2.38
N GLY A 360 51.12 3.76 -1.84
CA GLY A 360 50.96 4.41 -0.53
C GLY A 360 49.86 5.47 -0.52
N CYS A 361 49.73 6.21 -1.63
CA CYS A 361 48.68 7.22 -1.80
C CYS A 361 47.28 6.63 -1.84
N GLY A 362 47.12 5.51 -2.56
CA GLY A 362 45.84 4.82 -2.67
C GLY A 362 45.33 4.35 -1.29
N ALA A 363 46.21 3.81 -0.45
CA ALA A 363 45.85 3.33 0.89
C ALA A 363 45.39 4.46 1.83
N GLU A 364 46.04 5.62 1.77
CA GLU A 364 45.69 6.79 2.58
C GLU A 364 44.31 7.36 2.20
N LEU A 365 43.98 7.31 0.91
CA LEU A 365 42.68 7.74 0.40
C LEU A 365 41.56 6.74 0.70
N SER A 366 41.83 5.43 0.66
CA SER A 366 40.83 4.39 0.94
C SER A 366 40.15 4.57 2.30
N ALA A 367 40.91 4.90 3.35
CA ALA A 367 40.35 5.12 4.69
C ALA A 367 39.36 6.30 4.73
N PHE A 368 39.61 7.36 3.95
CA PHE A 368 38.69 8.50 3.84
C PHE A 368 37.45 8.17 3.02
N LEU A 369 37.61 7.39 1.94
CA LEU A 369 36.48 6.94 1.12
C LEU A 369 35.53 6.06 1.95
N GLU A 370 36.08 5.12 2.74
CA GLU A 370 35.32 4.22 3.61
C GLU A 370 34.61 4.93 4.77
N SER A 371 35.08 6.10 5.21
CA SER A 371 34.55 6.79 6.40
C SER A 371 33.30 7.65 6.16
N GLY A 372 32.83 7.80 4.91
CA GLY A 372 31.57 8.53 4.65
C GLY A 372 31.25 8.94 3.22
N MET A 373 31.92 8.36 2.21
CA MET A 373 31.73 8.75 0.80
C MET A 373 30.76 7.85 0.03
N ASP A 374 30.12 6.87 0.68
CA ASP A 374 29.21 5.90 0.09
C ASP A 374 28.00 6.57 -0.60
N GLN A 375 27.47 7.63 0.03
CA GLN A 375 26.41 8.49 -0.51
C GLN A 375 26.83 9.29 -1.76
N TYR A 376 28.13 9.45 -1.99
CA TYR A 376 28.70 10.18 -3.14
C TYR A 376 29.35 9.25 -4.17
N SER A 377 29.20 7.92 -4.06
CA SER A 377 30.01 6.99 -4.87
C SER A 377 29.89 7.20 -6.38
N THR A 378 28.74 7.66 -6.88
CA THR A 378 28.56 7.97 -8.30
C THR A 378 29.37 9.19 -8.72
N VAL A 379 29.47 10.22 -7.88
CA VAL A 379 30.34 11.40 -8.12
C VAL A 379 31.81 11.00 -8.01
N VAL A 380 32.16 10.14 -7.05
CA VAL A 380 33.51 9.58 -6.90
C VAL A 380 33.95 8.84 -8.19
N ALA A 381 33.06 8.02 -8.77
CA ALA A 381 33.31 7.33 -10.04
C ALA A 381 33.55 8.31 -11.21
N GLN A 382 32.88 9.45 -11.20
CA GLN A 382 33.05 10.48 -12.24
C GLN A 382 34.35 11.27 -12.08
N ILE A 383 34.74 11.58 -10.83
CA ILE A 383 36.07 12.12 -10.54
C ILE A 383 37.14 11.14 -11.04
N ALA A 384 36.97 9.84 -10.77
CA ALA A 384 37.86 8.80 -11.30
C ALA A 384 37.94 8.82 -12.83
N ASN A 385 36.80 8.85 -13.52
CA ASN A 385 36.76 8.91 -14.99
C ASN A 385 37.39 10.18 -15.57
N ARG A 386 37.24 11.34 -14.91
CA ARG A 386 37.87 12.60 -15.33
C ARG A 386 39.39 12.55 -15.14
N LEU A 387 39.85 12.01 -14.02
CA LEU A 387 41.28 11.77 -13.78
C LEU A 387 41.84 10.78 -14.80
N HIS A 388 41.12 9.69 -15.10
CA HIS A 388 41.49 8.73 -16.15
C HIS A 388 41.62 9.41 -17.52
N SER A 389 40.65 10.25 -17.90
CA SER A 389 40.67 11.00 -19.15
C SER A 389 41.87 11.96 -19.23
N HIS A 390 42.21 12.61 -18.12
CA HIS A 390 43.40 13.45 -18.02
C HIS A 390 44.69 12.64 -18.23
N LEU A 391 44.82 11.50 -17.55
CA LEU A 391 45.97 10.60 -17.65
C LEU A 391 46.14 10.04 -19.07
N PHE A 392 45.04 9.64 -19.72
CA PHE A 392 45.05 9.12 -21.08
C PHE A 392 45.60 10.15 -22.08
N LYS A 393 45.15 11.41 -21.99
CA LYS A 393 45.64 12.50 -22.85
C LYS A 393 47.10 12.85 -22.56
N ALA A 394 47.49 12.86 -21.28
CA ALA A 394 48.86 13.14 -20.87
C ALA A 394 49.87 12.12 -21.43
N GLY A 395 49.48 10.84 -21.57
CA GLY A 395 50.32 9.79 -22.16
C GLY A 395 50.66 9.98 -23.64
N GLY A 396 49.93 10.85 -24.35
CA GLY A 396 50.20 11.19 -25.77
C GLY A 396 51.17 12.35 -25.98
N ILE A 397 51.69 12.96 -24.92
CA ILE A 397 52.48 14.20 -24.96
C ILE A 397 53.86 13.97 -24.32
N ASN A 398 54.93 14.58 -24.85
CA ASN A 398 56.27 14.52 -24.25
C ASN A 398 56.30 15.24 -22.88
N MET A 399 56.10 14.49 -21.79
CA MET A 399 56.05 15.03 -20.43
C MET A 399 57.44 15.15 -19.78
N CYS A 400 57.60 16.11 -18.88
CA CYS A 400 58.78 16.21 -18.00
C CYS A 400 58.76 15.13 -16.89
N ALA A 401 59.90 14.89 -16.25
CA ALA A 401 60.04 13.90 -15.17
C ALA A 401 59.10 14.15 -13.98
N ALA A 402 58.86 15.41 -13.62
CA ALA A 402 57.91 15.78 -12.57
C ALA A 402 56.47 15.39 -12.92
N GLY A 403 56.05 15.63 -14.17
CA GLY A 403 54.73 15.24 -14.66
C GLY A 403 54.54 13.73 -14.71
N LEU A 404 55.59 12.97 -15.06
CA LEU A 404 55.52 11.50 -15.02
C LEU A 404 55.29 10.99 -13.58
N ARG A 405 55.98 11.56 -12.59
CA ARG A 405 55.80 11.19 -11.17
C ARG A 405 54.40 11.56 -10.66
N LEU A 406 53.88 12.73 -11.03
CA LEU A 406 52.52 13.13 -10.68
C LEU A 406 51.47 12.18 -11.28
N ASN A 407 51.62 11.81 -12.55
CA ASN A 407 50.72 10.86 -13.20
C ASN A 407 50.79 9.46 -12.58
N GLN A 408 51.97 9.00 -12.16
CA GLN A 408 52.11 7.74 -11.41
C GLN A 408 51.35 7.78 -10.08
N ALA A 409 51.45 8.86 -9.32
CA ALA A 409 50.70 9.02 -8.07
C ALA A 409 49.17 9.07 -8.31
N LEU A 410 48.74 9.80 -9.35
CA LEU A 410 47.33 9.86 -9.76
C LEU A 410 46.79 8.49 -10.22
N LEU A 411 47.60 7.64 -10.85
CA LEU A 411 47.22 6.27 -11.20
C LEU A 411 46.96 5.40 -9.97
N GLY A 412 47.78 5.53 -8.91
CA GLY A 412 47.56 4.84 -7.63
C GLY A 412 46.26 5.27 -6.95
N ILE A 413 45.99 6.58 -6.95
CA ILE A 413 44.73 7.15 -6.46
C ILE A 413 43.54 6.65 -7.29
N LEU A 414 43.67 6.61 -8.61
CA LEU A 414 42.63 6.13 -9.51
C LEU A 414 42.25 4.66 -9.19
N GLY A 415 43.24 3.82 -8.87
CA GLY A 415 43.01 2.46 -8.40
C GLY A 415 42.17 2.40 -7.12
N ALA A 416 42.44 3.26 -6.13
CA ALA A 416 41.67 3.34 -4.90
C ALA A 416 40.21 3.81 -5.14
N LEU A 417 40.03 4.81 -6.01
CA LEU A 417 38.70 5.32 -6.38
C LEU A 417 37.85 4.24 -7.08
N TYR A 418 38.43 3.47 -8.00
CA TYR A 418 37.72 2.36 -8.66
C TYR A 418 37.45 1.19 -7.71
N ALA A 419 38.40 0.84 -6.83
CA ALA A 419 38.17 -0.21 -5.82
C ALA A 419 36.99 0.14 -4.91
N PHE A 420 36.92 1.40 -4.47
CA PHE A 420 35.79 1.92 -3.69
C PHE A 420 34.47 1.88 -4.45
N GLU A 421 34.46 2.23 -5.74
CA GLU A 421 33.27 2.16 -6.59
C GLU A 421 32.77 0.71 -6.71
N VAL A 422 33.66 -0.24 -7.01
CA VAL A 422 33.31 -1.66 -7.16
C VAL A 422 32.73 -2.22 -5.87
N GLN A 423 33.33 -1.89 -4.72
CA GLN A 423 32.84 -2.32 -3.42
C GLN A 423 31.45 -1.74 -3.12
N ASN A 424 31.23 -0.44 -3.37
CA ASN A 424 29.93 0.19 -3.16
C ASN A 424 28.85 -0.33 -4.11
N SER A 425 29.19 -0.55 -5.38
CA SER A 425 28.29 -1.12 -6.38
C SER A 425 27.87 -2.54 -5.98
N SER A 426 28.80 -3.35 -5.46
CA SER A 426 28.49 -4.67 -4.88
C SER A 426 27.56 -4.58 -3.66
N LEU A 427 27.81 -3.66 -2.73
CA LEU A 427 26.95 -3.43 -1.56
C LEU A 427 25.54 -2.96 -1.98
N ARG A 428 25.44 -2.05 -2.95
CA ARG A 428 24.16 -1.59 -3.52
C ARG A 428 23.40 -2.74 -4.17
N TYR A 429 24.06 -3.55 -5.00
CA TYR A 429 23.45 -4.71 -5.63
C TYR A 429 22.94 -5.73 -4.60
N ASN A 430 23.76 -6.06 -3.60
CA ASN A 430 23.35 -6.97 -2.52
C ASN A 430 22.17 -6.43 -1.72
N ARG A 431 22.11 -5.11 -1.47
CA ARG A 431 20.98 -4.47 -0.78
C ARG A 431 19.70 -4.53 -1.62
N ILE A 432 19.76 -4.18 -2.90
CA ILE A 432 18.61 -4.29 -3.82
C ILE A 432 18.11 -5.74 -3.88
N ARG A 433 19.04 -6.70 -3.96
CA ARG A 433 18.69 -8.13 -3.95
C ARG A 433 18.01 -8.56 -2.64
N MET A 434 18.53 -8.13 -1.49
CA MET A 434 17.93 -8.40 -0.18
C MET A 434 16.54 -7.77 -0.05
N GLN A 435 16.38 -6.53 -0.49
CA GLN A 435 15.10 -5.81 -0.51
C GLN A 435 14.06 -6.52 -1.40
N ALA A 436 14.48 -6.97 -2.60
CA ALA A 436 13.62 -7.72 -3.51
C ALA A 436 13.17 -9.07 -2.92
N TRP A 437 14.09 -9.81 -2.28
CA TRP A 437 13.76 -11.07 -1.58
C TRP A 437 12.84 -10.83 -0.38
N PHE A 438 13.11 -9.79 0.41
CA PHE A 438 12.29 -9.44 1.55
C PHE A 438 10.84 -9.19 1.14
N ALA A 439 10.59 -8.45 0.06
CA ALA A 439 9.24 -8.19 -0.41
C ALA A 439 8.46 -9.49 -0.71
N GLN A 440 9.11 -10.52 -1.26
CA GLN A 440 8.49 -11.81 -1.55
C GLN A 440 8.21 -12.63 -0.28
N GLU A 441 9.19 -12.68 0.63
CA GLU A 441 9.12 -13.46 1.87
C GLU A 441 8.19 -12.82 2.92
N PHE A 442 8.04 -11.49 2.87
CA PHE A 442 7.26 -10.71 3.83
C PHE A 442 5.80 -11.17 3.86
N ILE A 443 5.12 -11.28 2.71
CA ILE A 443 3.73 -11.77 2.67
C ILE A 443 3.64 -13.26 2.99
N ARG A 444 4.51 -14.09 2.39
CA ARG A 444 4.38 -15.54 2.46
C ARG A 444 4.27 -16.03 3.90
N ASP A 445 5.17 -15.58 4.75
CA ASP A 445 5.23 -16.07 6.13
C ASP A 445 4.19 -15.40 7.06
N LEU A 446 3.59 -14.28 6.62
CA LEU A 446 2.52 -13.58 7.35
C LEU A 446 1.11 -14.10 6.98
N VAL A 447 0.95 -14.69 5.80
CA VAL A 447 -0.34 -15.24 5.30
C VAL A 447 -0.52 -16.72 5.63
N ILE A 448 0.57 -17.48 5.79
CA ILE A 448 0.50 -18.93 6.03
C ILE A 448 0.08 -19.29 7.47
N SER A 449 0.01 -18.33 8.40
CA SER A 449 -0.28 -18.66 9.80
C SER A 449 -1.77 -18.57 10.18
N ASP A 450 -2.19 -19.46 11.08
CA ASP A 450 -3.48 -19.40 11.78
C ASP A 450 -3.47 -18.47 13.00
N ASP A 451 -2.52 -17.54 13.03
CA ASP A 451 -2.34 -16.63 14.15
C ASP A 451 -3.45 -15.56 14.24
N GLU A 452 -3.64 -15.03 15.44
CA GLU A 452 -4.50 -13.86 15.68
C GLU A 452 -3.93 -12.59 15.03
N GLU A 453 -4.81 -11.63 14.73
CA GLU A 453 -4.50 -10.41 13.97
C GLU A 453 -3.35 -9.59 14.61
N ASP A 454 -3.30 -9.53 15.93
CA ASP A 454 -2.25 -8.85 16.70
C ASP A 454 -0.88 -9.50 16.55
N ILE A 455 -0.80 -10.84 16.53
CA ILE A 455 0.43 -11.58 16.32
C ILE A 455 0.97 -11.31 14.91
N VAL A 456 0.08 -11.27 13.91
CA VAL A 456 0.45 -10.99 12.51
C VAL A 456 1.01 -9.57 12.37
N PHE A 457 0.32 -8.55 12.89
CA PHE A 457 0.81 -7.17 12.83
C PHE A 457 2.08 -6.95 13.66
N ARG A 458 2.22 -7.61 14.82
CA ARG A 458 3.48 -7.56 15.60
C ARG A 458 4.66 -8.12 14.80
N ARG A 459 4.49 -9.29 14.17
CA ARG A 459 5.53 -9.89 13.31
C ARG A 459 5.84 -9.02 12.09
N ALA A 460 4.83 -8.36 11.52
CA ALA A 460 5.03 -7.42 10.42
C ALA A 460 5.97 -6.27 10.84
N VAL A 461 5.68 -5.64 11.99
CA VAL A 461 6.53 -4.59 12.56
C VAL A 461 7.94 -5.11 12.90
N ASP A 462 8.04 -6.29 13.54
CA ASP A 462 9.33 -6.93 13.82
C ASP A 462 10.17 -7.13 12.53
N ARG A 463 9.55 -7.60 11.44
CA ARG A 463 10.25 -7.80 10.16
C ARG A 463 10.69 -6.50 9.52
N LEU A 464 9.85 -5.47 9.57
CA LEU A 464 10.18 -4.14 9.06
C LEU A 464 11.39 -3.54 9.79
N ARG A 465 11.56 -3.83 11.09
CA ARG A 465 12.79 -3.49 11.82
C ARG A 465 14.03 -4.17 11.25
N HIS A 466 13.95 -5.45 10.88
CA HIS A 466 15.11 -6.20 10.38
C HIS A 466 15.65 -5.70 9.03
N ILE A 467 14.86 -4.93 8.27
CA ILE A 467 15.32 -4.26 7.03
C ILE A 467 15.83 -2.83 7.27
N GLY A 468 15.93 -2.40 8.53
CA GLY A 468 16.49 -1.12 8.92
C GLY A 468 15.48 0.02 9.05
N LEU A 469 14.17 -0.28 9.14
CA LEU A 469 13.18 0.74 9.52
C LEU A 469 13.11 0.89 11.03
N GLU A 470 12.95 2.12 11.49
CA GLU A 470 12.85 2.45 12.91
C GLU A 470 11.48 3.08 13.21
N LYS A 471 11.03 3.00 14.47
CA LYS A 471 9.77 3.61 14.95
C LYS A 471 8.58 3.32 14.03
N VAL A 472 8.43 2.06 13.64
CA VAL A 472 7.38 1.62 12.73
C VAL A 472 6.04 1.56 13.47
N HIS A 473 5.01 2.19 12.91
CA HIS A 473 3.65 2.20 13.42
C HIS A 473 2.67 1.83 12.31
N ILE A 474 1.80 0.85 12.56
CA ILE A 474 0.75 0.42 11.63
C ILE A 474 -0.59 0.85 12.21
N CYS A 475 -1.28 1.74 11.50
CA CYS A 475 -2.56 2.31 11.90
C CYS A 475 -3.64 1.96 10.88
N LEU A 476 -4.67 1.23 11.29
CA LEU A 476 -5.76 0.78 10.42
C LEU A 476 -6.95 1.74 10.47
N LEU A 477 -7.71 1.78 9.39
CA LEU A 477 -9.04 2.37 9.39
C LEU A 477 -9.99 1.43 10.14
N PRO A 478 -10.94 1.95 10.94
CA PRO A 478 -11.98 1.14 11.57
C PRO A 478 -12.77 0.30 10.55
N VAL A 479 -13.01 0.89 9.37
CA VAL A 479 -13.65 0.25 8.21
C VAL A 479 -12.81 0.52 6.97
N PRO A 480 -12.32 -0.50 6.25
CA PRO A 480 -11.62 -0.31 4.97
C PRO A 480 -12.49 0.45 3.97
N ARG A 481 -11.89 1.36 3.20
CA ARG A 481 -12.62 2.24 2.28
C ARG A 481 -12.09 2.15 0.87
N ARG A 482 -12.96 2.33 -0.14
CA ARG A 482 -12.49 2.54 -1.51
C ARG A 482 -11.90 3.94 -1.64
N ALA A 483 -10.70 4.04 -2.19
CA ALA A 483 -9.91 5.25 -2.18
C ALA A 483 -10.39 6.33 -3.18
N ASN A 484 -11.35 6.02 -4.06
CA ASN A 484 -12.01 6.99 -4.97
C ASN A 484 -13.08 7.87 -4.29
N LYS A 485 -13.42 7.61 -3.03
CA LYS A 485 -14.31 8.49 -2.26
C LYS A 485 -13.47 9.45 -1.43
N GLN A 486 -13.68 10.77 -1.57
CA GLN A 486 -13.24 11.74 -0.56
C GLN A 486 -13.67 11.25 0.82
N MET A 487 -12.92 11.58 1.88
CA MET A 487 -13.36 11.27 3.26
C MET A 487 -14.84 11.66 3.44
N ASP A 488 -15.71 10.66 3.53
CA ASP A 488 -17.09 10.86 3.95
C ASP A 488 -17.04 11.48 5.35
N SER A 489 -17.81 12.55 5.57
CA SER A 489 -17.85 13.28 6.84
C SER A 489 -18.18 12.41 8.06
N ASP A 490 -18.68 11.19 7.83
CA ASP A 490 -19.13 10.24 8.85
C ASP A 490 -18.02 9.30 9.37
N THR A 491 -16.88 9.21 8.66
CA THR A 491 -15.68 8.46 9.11
C THR A 491 -14.48 9.38 9.37
N SER A 492 -14.74 10.69 9.47
CA SER A 492 -13.74 11.74 9.58
C SER A 492 -12.80 11.52 10.77
N GLY A 493 -11.56 11.15 10.47
CA GLY A 493 -10.44 11.34 11.37
C GLY A 493 -10.25 10.29 12.47
N ARG A 494 -10.48 9.00 12.19
CA ARG A 494 -10.14 7.94 13.15
C ARG A 494 -9.23 6.88 12.55
N LEU A 495 -8.21 6.51 13.32
CA LEU A 495 -7.32 5.39 13.05
C LEU A 495 -7.24 4.50 14.29
N LEU A 496 -6.94 3.22 14.09
CA LEU A 496 -6.74 2.23 15.14
C LEU A 496 -5.28 1.77 15.09
N LEU A 497 -4.53 1.94 16.16
CA LEU A 497 -3.15 1.47 16.23
C LEU A 497 -3.12 -0.06 16.33
N ALA A 498 -2.76 -0.73 15.23
CA ALA A 498 -2.72 -2.18 15.15
C ALA A 498 -1.40 -2.75 15.68
N ALA A 499 -0.29 -2.10 15.39
CA ALA A 499 1.02 -2.46 15.95
C ALA A 499 1.98 -1.28 15.93
N CYS A 500 2.96 -1.32 16.84
CA CYS A 500 4.04 -0.35 16.89
C CYS A 500 5.36 -0.98 17.33
N GLN A 501 6.46 -0.35 16.93
CA GLN A 501 7.81 -0.63 17.38
C GLN A 501 8.26 0.45 18.36
N ASP A 502 8.55 0.06 19.59
CA ASP A 502 9.17 0.93 20.59
C ASP A 502 10.57 0.40 20.92
N GLY A 503 11.58 0.96 20.23
CA GLY A 503 12.97 0.48 20.31
C GLY A 503 13.13 -0.97 19.84
N GLU A 504 13.59 -1.83 20.75
CA GLU A 504 13.80 -3.27 20.51
C GLU A 504 12.53 -4.13 20.71
N VAL A 505 11.41 -3.52 21.07
CA VAL A 505 10.16 -4.24 21.35
C VAL A 505 9.12 -3.91 20.29
N SER A 506 8.55 -4.95 19.68
CA SER A 506 7.36 -4.80 18.83
C SER A 506 6.12 -5.25 19.58
N VAL A 507 5.07 -4.44 19.49
CA VAL A 507 3.79 -4.66 20.14
C VAL A 507 2.70 -4.74 19.08
N GLY A 508 1.88 -5.77 19.14
CA GLY A 508 0.63 -5.87 18.37
C GLY A 508 -0.56 -5.76 19.32
N TYR A 509 -1.64 -5.17 18.84
CA TYR A 509 -2.87 -4.99 19.61
C TYR A 509 -4.00 -5.82 19.01
N PRO A 510 -4.71 -6.62 19.81
CA PRO A 510 -5.90 -7.31 19.32
C PRO A 510 -6.96 -6.28 18.96
N ARG A 511 -7.77 -6.57 17.93
CA ARG A 511 -8.72 -5.60 17.36
C ARG A 511 -9.67 -4.97 18.37
N SER A 512 -10.04 -5.70 19.41
CA SER A 512 -10.89 -5.21 20.53
C SER A 512 -10.20 -4.21 21.46
N ARG A 513 -8.87 -4.10 21.40
CA ARG A 513 -8.04 -3.23 22.26
C ARG A 513 -7.11 -2.30 21.47
N MET A 514 -7.28 -2.19 20.16
CA MET A 514 -6.49 -1.25 19.36
C MET A 514 -6.74 0.19 19.86
N PRO A 515 -5.70 0.93 20.27
CA PRO A 515 -5.84 2.33 20.64
C PRO A 515 -6.42 3.16 19.50
N MET A 516 -7.42 3.99 19.80
CA MET A 516 -8.04 4.87 18.81
C MET A 516 -7.31 6.21 18.76
N LEU A 517 -6.98 6.63 17.55
CA LEU A 517 -6.30 7.87 17.22
C LEU A 517 -7.30 8.80 16.55
N ASP A 518 -7.42 10.01 17.08
CA ASP A 518 -8.36 11.04 16.63
C ASP A 518 -7.83 12.44 17.01
N ALA A 519 -8.67 13.48 16.91
CA ALA A 519 -8.28 14.84 17.29
C ALA A 519 -7.91 14.98 18.78
N GLY A 520 -8.44 14.12 19.66
CA GLY A 520 -8.09 14.08 21.09
C GLY A 520 -6.84 13.25 21.38
N SER A 521 -6.56 12.23 20.56
CA SER A 521 -5.36 11.39 20.62
C SER A 521 -4.62 11.39 19.27
N PRO A 522 -3.88 12.47 18.94
CA PRO A 522 -3.26 12.64 17.63
C PRO A 522 -2.02 11.73 17.44
N LEU A 523 -1.54 11.62 16.19
CA LEU A 523 -0.38 10.80 15.80
C LEU A 523 0.92 11.23 16.49
N VAL A 524 1.07 12.49 16.87
CA VAL A 524 2.20 12.96 17.70
C VAL A 524 2.27 12.28 19.07
N GLY A 525 1.18 11.68 19.52
CA GLY A 525 1.08 10.93 20.78
C GLY A 525 1.29 9.42 20.64
N LEU A 526 1.73 8.93 19.47
CA LEU A 526 2.00 7.50 19.28
C LEU A 526 3.08 6.99 20.27
N PRO A 527 3.00 5.71 20.70
CA PRO A 527 3.98 5.12 21.61
C PRO A 527 5.41 5.20 21.09
N GLY A 528 6.40 5.36 21.97
CA GLY A 528 7.82 5.40 21.59
C GLY A 528 8.29 6.68 20.89
N LEU A 529 7.39 7.60 20.54
CA LEU A 529 7.76 8.87 19.91
C LEU A 529 8.34 9.88 20.90
N LYS A 530 9.38 10.58 20.46
CA LYS A 530 10.10 11.64 21.18
C LYS A 530 10.06 12.95 20.40
N GLY A 531 10.26 14.07 21.11
CA GLY A 531 10.45 15.36 20.47
C GLY A 531 11.69 15.35 19.57
N GLY A 532 11.53 15.73 18.29
CA GLY A 532 12.59 15.67 17.28
C GLY A 532 12.54 14.47 16.34
N ASP A 533 11.60 13.54 16.54
CA ASP A 533 11.44 12.38 15.66
C ASP A 533 10.98 12.77 14.25
N ARG A 534 11.40 11.98 13.26
CA ARG A 534 11.12 12.23 11.83
C ARG A 534 10.43 11.01 11.24
N LEU A 535 9.14 11.11 11.02
CA LEU A 535 8.32 10.01 10.50
C LEU A 535 7.87 10.30 9.08
N ILE A 536 7.90 9.27 8.25
CA ILE A 536 7.36 9.27 6.90
C ILE A 536 6.13 8.39 6.87
N THR A 537 5.06 8.90 6.27
CA THR A 537 3.74 8.28 6.28
C THR A 537 3.38 7.77 4.89
N PHE A 538 2.89 6.54 4.82
CA PHE A 538 2.44 5.89 3.59
C PHE A 538 1.08 5.21 3.80
N GLY A 539 0.26 5.15 2.76
CA GLY A 539 -1.00 4.43 2.82
C GLY A 539 -0.82 2.92 2.67
N ILE A 540 -1.71 2.17 3.31
CA ILE A 540 -1.83 0.71 3.25
C ILE A 540 -2.98 0.37 2.29
N PHE A 541 -2.69 -0.21 1.13
CA PHE A 541 -3.67 -0.43 0.06
C PHE A 541 -3.66 -1.86 -0.49
N SER A 542 -4.85 -2.38 -0.82
CA SER A 542 -5.03 -3.58 -1.65
C SER A 542 -6.03 -3.27 -2.75
N GLY A 543 -5.59 -3.30 -4.01
CA GLY A 543 -6.41 -2.83 -5.13
C GLY A 543 -6.79 -1.36 -4.97
N ASP A 544 -8.10 -1.05 -5.08
CA ASP A 544 -8.67 0.28 -4.86
C ASP A 544 -9.13 0.51 -3.40
N VAL A 545 -8.84 -0.41 -2.47
CA VAL A 545 -9.24 -0.34 -1.06
C VAL A 545 -8.08 0.08 -0.18
N GLN A 546 -8.29 1.12 0.62
CA GLN A 546 -7.40 1.56 1.67
C GLN A 546 -7.77 0.93 3.01
N TYR A 547 -6.79 0.34 3.66
CA TYR A 547 -6.93 -0.30 4.98
C TYR A 547 -6.37 0.55 6.10
N GLY A 548 -5.54 1.55 5.82
CA GLY A 548 -4.88 2.35 6.84
C GLY A 548 -3.70 3.13 6.33
N ILE A 549 -2.82 3.49 7.27
CA ILE A 549 -1.53 4.13 7.03
C ILE A 549 -0.45 3.43 7.87
N PHE A 550 0.80 3.47 7.43
CA PHE A 550 1.93 3.15 8.28
C PHE A 550 2.91 4.31 8.31
N LEU A 551 3.57 4.48 9.46
CA LEU A 551 4.55 5.52 9.73
C LEU A 551 5.87 4.86 10.12
N CYS A 552 6.99 5.40 9.67
CA CYS A 552 8.31 4.94 10.09
C CYS A 552 9.35 6.05 9.97
N GLU A 553 10.40 5.96 10.77
CA GLU A 553 11.66 6.64 10.50
C GLU A 553 12.48 5.77 9.53
N ALA A 554 12.94 6.38 8.44
CA ALA A 554 13.60 5.69 7.35
C ALA A 554 14.78 6.53 6.85
N ASP A 555 15.83 5.83 6.40
CA ASP A 555 16.96 6.45 5.74
C ASP A 555 16.76 6.54 4.21
N ARG A 556 17.62 7.28 3.53
CA ARG A 556 17.60 7.44 2.06
C ARG A 556 17.63 6.10 1.31
N ARG A 557 18.24 5.07 1.91
CA ARG A 557 18.45 3.75 1.31
C ARG A 557 17.19 2.88 1.36
N THR A 558 16.25 3.21 2.23
CA THR A 558 14.99 2.49 2.44
C THR A 558 13.78 3.21 1.82
N LEU A 559 13.87 4.51 1.48
CA LEU A 559 12.77 5.25 0.84
C LEU A 559 12.16 4.54 -0.39
N PRO A 560 12.96 3.99 -1.35
CA PRO A 560 12.39 3.41 -2.57
C PRO A 560 11.49 2.19 -2.34
N ILE A 561 11.64 1.48 -1.22
CA ILE A 561 10.85 0.28 -0.92
C ILE A 561 9.57 0.60 -0.11
N LEU A 562 9.45 1.78 0.50
CA LEU A 562 8.33 2.09 1.41
C LEU A 562 6.95 2.01 0.72
N HIS A 563 6.84 2.49 -0.52
CA HIS A 563 5.59 2.33 -1.30
C HIS A 563 5.25 0.85 -1.55
N ILE A 564 6.25 0.01 -1.81
CA ILE A 564 6.06 -1.43 -2.00
C ILE A 564 5.57 -2.05 -0.69
N LEU A 565 6.17 -1.69 0.44
CA LEU A 565 5.78 -2.20 1.76
C LEU A 565 4.34 -1.82 2.12
N GLY A 566 3.90 -0.61 1.80
CA GLY A 566 2.50 -0.20 1.98
C GLY A 566 1.52 -1.08 1.20
N LEU A 567 1.86 -1.46 -0.03
CA LEU A 567 1.06 -2.40 -0.83
C LEU A 567 1.09 -3.82 -0.24
N GLN A 568 2.24 -4.29 0.23
CA GLN A 568 2.36 -5.62 0.83
C GLN A 568 1.55 -5.72 2.14
N LEU A 569 1.64 -4.69 2.99
CA LEU A 569 0.83 -4.55 4.21
C LEU A 569 -0.67 -4.51 3.87
N GLY A 570 -1.04 -3.91 2.74
CA GLY A 570 -2.44 -3.86 2.32
C GLY A 570 -2.97 -5.20 1.84
N ILE A 571 -2.17 -5.97 1.09
CA ILE A 571 -2.53 -7.36 0.74
C ILE A 571 -2.70 -8.21 2.02
N MET A 572 -1.80 -8.05 2.99
CA MET A 572 -1.90 -8.71 4.29
C MET A 572 -3.20 -8.31 5.03
N ALA A 573 -3.49 -7.00 5.14
CA ALA A 573 -4.70 -6.51 5.79
C ALA A 573 -5.97 -6.98 5.08
N ASN A 574 -5.98 -7.05 3.75
CA ASN A 574 -7.08 -7.62 2.96
C ASN A 574 -7.28 -9.10 3.26
N PHE A 575 -6.21 -9.89 3.31
CA PHE A 575 -6.31 -11.32 3.67
C PHE A 575 -6.90 -11.51 5.08
N LEU A 576 -6.46 -10.73 6.07
CA LEU A 576 -7.00 -10.79 7.44
C LEU A 576 -8.48 -10.38 7.50
N ASP A 577 -8.88 -9.36 6.74
CA ASP A 577 -10.27 -8.93 6.62
C ASP A 577 -11.15 -10.00 5.96
N LEU A 578 -10.66 -10.64 4.88
CA LEU A 578 -11.34 -11.77 4.23
C LEU A 578 -11.48 -12.97 5.16
N LYS A 579 -10.42 -13.36 5.87
CA LYS A 579 -10.46 -14.46 6.85
C LYS A 579 -11.43 -14.18 8.00
N SER A 580 -11.52 -12.92 8.43
CA SER A 580 -12.48 -12.50 9.45
C SER A 580 -13.93 -12.58 8.97
N LYS A 581 -14.19 -12.14 7.73
CA LYS A 581 -15.50 -12.26 7.08
C LYS A 581 -15.89 -13.71 6.85
N GLU A 582 -14.98 -14.56 6.39
CA GLU A 582 -15.20 -15.99 6.21
C GLU A 582 -15.64 -16.67 7.50
N ARG A 583 -14.94 -16.38 8.62
CA ARG A 583 -15.30 -16.93 9.94
C ARG A 583 -16.68 -16.49 10.43
N ILE A 584 -17.08 -15.24 10.15
CA ILE A 584 -18.44 -14.76 10.45
C ILE A 584 -19.47 -15.54 9.62
N VAL A 585 -19.24 -15.66 8.31
CA VAL A 585 -20.16 -16.37 7.39
C VAL A 585 -20.28 -17.85 7.77
N LEU A 586 -19.17 -18.52 8.10
CA LEU A 586 -19.20 -19.91 8.57
C LEU A 586 -19.99 -20.06 9.86
N GLY A 587 -19.81 -19.15 10.83
CA GLY A 587 -20.60 -19.15 12.07
C GLY A 587 -22.10 -18.91 11.84
N GLU A 588 -22.46 -18.01 10.91
CA GLU A 588 -23.86 -17.81 10.51
C GLU A 588 -24.46 -19.03 9.80
N LEU A 589 -23.66 -19.72 8.98
CA LEU A 589 -24.07 -20.94 8.30
C LEU A 589 -24.37 -22.07 9.29
N ASP A 590 -23.52 -22.26 10.30
CA ASP A 590 -23.72 -23.27 11.34
C ASP A 590 -24.96 -22.96 12.18
N ASN A 591 -25.17 -21.71 12.59
CA ASN A 591 -26.40 -21.29 13.29
C ASN A 591 -27.65 -21.50 12.43
N THR A 592 -27.56 -21.24 11.12
CA THR A 592 -28.67 -21.47 10.19
C THR A 592 -28.97 -22.97 10.05
N ARG A 593 -27.95 -23.83 10.01
CA ARG A 593 -28.11 -25.30 9.99
C ARG A 593 -28.80 -25.81 11.24
N GLU A 594 -28.37 -25.38 12.43
CA GLU A 594 -29.00 -25.75 13.70
C GLU A 594 -30.48 -25.35 13.73
N ARG A 595 -30.81 -24.13 13.25
CA ARG A 595 -32.21 -23.67 13.15
C ARG A 595 -33.04 -24.52 12.19
N ILE A 596 -32.49 -24.91 11.05
CA ILE A 596 -33.18 -25.79 10.09
C ILE A 596 -33.45 -27.14 10.74
N GLU A 597 -32.49 -27.71 11.47
CA GLU A 597 -32.64 -29.00 12.15
C GLU A 597 -33.74 -28.95 13.22
N VAL A 598 -33.75 -27.92 14.07
CA VAL A 598 -34.81 -27.69 15.07
C VAL A 598 -36.18 -27.48 14.41
N LEU A 599 -36.25 -26.71 13.32
CA LEU A 599 -37.51 -26.49 12.59
C LEU A 599 -38.00 -27.78 11.91
N SER A 600 -37.11 -28.60 11.35
CA SER A 600 -37.46 -29.92 10.81
C SER A 600 -38.06 -30.78 11.91
N PHE A 601 -37.40 -30.85 13.07
CA PHE A 601 -37.89 -31.61 14.21
C PHE A 601 -39.28 -31.13 14.68
N LEU A 602 -39.48 -29.82 14.85
CA LEU A 602 -40.79 -29.25 15.24
C LEU A 602 -41.87 -29.42 14.16
N SER A 603 -41.48 -29.46 12.88
CA SER A 603 -42.41 -29.65 11.77
C SER A 603 -42.77 -31.11 11.55
N GLU A 604 -41.95 -32.07 11.98
CA GLU A 604 -42.13 -33.50 11.69
C GLU A 604 -42.66 -34.31 12.87
N TYR A 605 -42.48 -33.85 14.12
CA TYR A 605 -42.88 -34.58 15.32
C TYR A 605 -44.06 -33.93 16.06
N ASP A 606 -44.85 -34.75 16.75
CA ASP A 606 -45.87 -34.34 17.72
C ASP A 606 -45.20 -34.01 19.06
N PRO A 607 -45.36 -32.79 19.59
CA PRO A 607 -44.62 -32.32 20.77
C PRO A 607 -45.02 -33.03 22.07
N MET A 608 -46.19 -33.66 22.11
CA MET A 608 -46.74 -34.28 23.30
C MET A 608 -46.34 -35.75 23.41
N CYS A 609 -46.35 -36.48 22.29
CA CYS A 609 -46.05 -37.92 22.25
C CYS A 609 -44.61 -38.24 21.79
N ASN A 610 -43.87 -37.26 21.26
CA ASN A 610 -42.55 -37.43 20.66
C ASN A 610 -42.53 -38.55 19.59
N VAL A 611 -43.58 -38.60 18.78
CA VAL A 611 -43.76 -39.47 17.58
C VAL A 611 -43.90 -38.57 16.36
N TYR A 612 -43.90 -39.08 15.14
CA TYR A 612 -44.16 -38.22 13.99
C TYR A 612 -45.55 -37.55 14.11
N ASN A 613 -45.70 -36.33 13.61
CA ASN A 613 -47.01 -35.75 13.37
C ASN A 613 -47.54 -36.19 11.99
N ARG A 614 -48.75 -35.78 11.63
CA ARG A 614 -49.37 -36.16 10.34
C ARG A 614 -48.49 -35.85 9.13
N ARG A 615 -47.79 -34.71 9.12
CA ARG A 615 -46.93 -34.32 8.01
C ARG A 615 -45.67 -35.19 7.96
N GLY A 616 -44.95 -35.31 9.08
CA GLY A 616 -43.75 -36.13 9.17
C GLY A 616 -44.02 -37.59 8.79
N PHE A 617 -45.18 -38.12 9.20
CA PHE A 617 -45.59 -39.47 8.80
C PHE A 617 -45.73 -39.63 7.28
N ILE A 618 -46.43 -38.71 6.60
CA ILE A 618 -46.66 -38.81 5.14
C ILE A 618 -45.33 -38.77 4.39
N GLU A 619 -44.45 -37.83 4.75
CA GLU A 619 -43.14 -37.68 4.11
C GLU A 619 -42.29 -38.94 4.28
N GLN A 620 -42.20 -39.49 5.49
CA GLN A 620 -41.45 -40.73 5.75
C GLN A 620 -42.12 -41.96 5.13
N ALA A 621 -43.45 -42.04 5.11
CA ALA A 621 -44.18 -43.14 4.46
C ALA A 621 -43.95 -43.19 2.95
N ILE A 622 -43.91 -42.02 2.29
CA ILE A 622 -43.56 -41.92 0.86
C ILE A 622 -42.14 -42.41 0.62
N ARG A 623 -41.19 -42.03 1.50
CA ARG A 623 -39.80 -42.46 1.44
C ARG A 623 -39.68 -43.98 1.59
N ILE A 624 -40.32 -44.58 2.60
CA ILE A 624 -40.33 -46.03 2.82
C ILE A 624 -40.92 -46.77 1.61
N ASN A 625 -42.03 -46.29 1.04
CA ASN A 625 -42.61 -46.88 -0.16
C ASN A 625 -41.65 -46.87 -1.36
N ARG A 626 -40.86 -45.79 -1.50
CA ARG A 626 -39.93 -45.62 -2.62
C ARG A 626 -38.66 -46.47 -2.47
N GLU A 627 -38.13 -46.57 -1.25
CA GLU A 627 -36.90 -47.32 -0.95
C GLU A 627 -37.13 -48.84 -0.85
N ASN A 628 -38.38 -49.30 -0.72
CA ASN A 628 -38.72 -50.70 -0.48
C ASN A 628 -39.64 -51.30 -1.55
N GLU A 629 -39.47 -50.92 -2.82
CA GLU A 629 -40.29 -51.42 -3.94
C GLU A 629 -40.40 -52.96 -3.94
N GLY A 630 -41.62 -53.47 -4.11
CA GLY A 630 -41.94 -54.90 -4.12
C GLY A 630 -42.10 -55.53 -2.73
N ARG A 631 -41.72 -54.84 -1.65
CA ARG A 631 -41.89 -55.36 -0.28
C ARG A 631 -43.32 -55.16 0.24
N ARG A 632 -43.75 -56.07 1.11
CA ARG A 632 -45.04 -56.02 1.79
C ARG A 632 -44.96 -55.09 3.01
N ALA A 633 -46.03 -54.34 3.22
CA ALA A 633 -46.14 -53.35 4.27
C ALA A 633 -47.57 -53.33 4.83
N PHE A 634 -47.70 -52.89 6.08
CA PHE A 634 -48.99 -52.72 6.72
C PHE A 634 -49.12 -51.29 7.26
N CYS A 635 -50.34 -50.76 7.17
CA CYS A 635 -50.72 -49.50 7.77
C CYS A 635 -51.83 -49.76 8.78
N ALA A 636 -51.59 -49.43 10.04
CA ALA A 636 -52.54 -49.54 11.13
C ALA A 636 -52.99 -48.14 11.55
N PHE A 637 -54.29 -47.87 11.51
CA PHE A 637 -54.90 -46.64 12.01
C PHE A 637 -55.58 -46.95 13.34
N LEU A 638 -55.25 -46.19 14.38
CA LEU A 638 -55.68 -46.41 15.74
C LEU A 638 -56.38 -45.17 16.29
N ASP A 639 -57.33 -45.39 17.17
CA ASP A 639 -58.03 -44.34 17.89
C ASP A 639 -58.32 -44.80 19.32
N LEU A 640 -58.04 -43.94 20.30
CA LEU A 640 -58.21 -44.25 21.71
C LEU A 640 -59.69 -44.31 22.10
N ASP A 641 -60.08 -45.46 22.63
CA ASP A 641 -61.44 -45.70 23.07
C ASP A 641 -61.72 -44.87 24.36
N ASN A 642 -62.84 -44.12 24.37
CA ASN A 642 -63.35 -43.37 25.53
C ASN A 642 -62.45 -42.24 26.09
N LEU A 643 -61.58 -41.62 25.27
CA LEU A 643 -60.78 -40.49 25.72
C LEU A 643 -61.62 -39.32 26.26
N LYS A 644 -62.76 -39.02 25.61
CA LYS A 644 -63.70 -37.98 26.07
C LYS A 644 -64.23 -38.27 27.48
N GLY A 645 -64.55 -39.52 27.80
CA GLY A 645 -65.00 -39.90 29.14
C GLY A 645 -63.92 -39.72 30.20
N ILE A 646 -62.65 -39.96 29.84
CA ILE A 646 -61.50 -39.68 30.71
C ILE A 646 -61.37 -38.17 30.95
N ASN A 647 -61.45 -37.36 29.89
CA ASN A 647 -61.40 -35.89 30.00
C ASN A 647 -62.54 -35.33 30.85
N ASP A 648 -63.77 -35.79 30.61
CA ASP A 648 -64.97 -35.29 31.29
C ASP A 648 -64.98 -35.68 32.79
N SER A 649 -64.37 -36.81 33.16
CA SER A 649 -64.39 -37.34 34.53
C SER A 649 -63.16 -36.98 35.37
N PHE A 650 -61.98 -36.88 34.73
CA PHE A 650 -60.69 -36.74 35.41
C PHE A 650 -59.87 -35.52 34.95
N GLY A 651 -60.43 -34.72 34.04
CA GLY A 651 -59.82 -33.51 33.50
C GLY A 651 -58.88 -33.76 32.33
N HIS A 652 -58.57 -32.70 31.59
CA HIS A 652 -57.74 -32.76 30.39
C HIS A 652 -56.32 -33.27 30.64
N THR A 653 -55.74 -33.00 31.80
CA THR A 653 -54.40 -33.51 32.17
C THR A 653 -54.37 -35.04 32.22
N ALA A 654 -55.43 -35.70 32.71
CA ALA A 654 -55.53 -37.16 32.73
C ALA A 654 -55.71 -37.74 31.31
N GLY A 655 -56.42 -37.03 30.44
CA GLY A 655 -56.48 -37.38 29.01
C GLY A 655 -55.13 -37.23 28.32
N ASP A 656 -54.38 -36.18 28.65
CA ASP A 656 -53.04 -35.97 28.12
C ASP A 656 -52.09 -37.11 28.51
N GLU A 657 -52.10 -37.51 29.78
CA GLU A 657 -51.38 -38.68 30.26
C GLU A 657 -51.79 -39.97 29.54
N ALA A 658 -53.09 -40.13 29.24
CA ALA A 658 -53.59 -41.31 28.53
C ALA A 658 -53.06 -41.37 27.08
N ILE A 659 -53.01 -40.23 26.40
CA ILE A 659 -52.45 -40.09 25.06
C ILE A 659 -50.93 -40.39 25.06
N VAL A 660 -50.18 -39.86 26.03
CA VAL A 660 -48.73 -40.14 26.16
C VAL A 660 -48.48 -41.62 26.43
N ALA A 661 -49.28 -42.24 27.32
CA ALA A 661 -49.20 -43.66 27.60
C ALA A 661 -49.48 -44.52 26.36
N ALA A 662 -50.52 -44.19 25.59
CA ALA A 662 -50.83 -44.87 24.34
C ALA A 662 -49.67 -44.79 23.33
N SER A 663 -49.08 -43.60 23.15
CA SER A 663 -47.94 -43.44 22.25
C SER A 663 -46.73 -44.28 22.68
N THR A 664 -46.53 -44.41 24.00
CA THR A 664 -45.46 -45.22 24.58
C THR A 664 -45.73 -46.70 24.34
N ILE A 665 -46.97 -47.15 24.54
CA ILE A 665 -47.39 -48.53 24.24
C ILE A 665 -47.15 -48.85 22.76
N LEU A 666 -47.50 -47.94 21.86
CA LEU A 666 -47.30 -48.12 20.42
C LEU A 666 -45.81 -48.22 20.05
N LYS A 667 -44.95 -47.37 20.63
CA LYS A 667 -43.49 -47.47 20.46
C LYS A 667 -42.93 -48.83 20.90
N HIS A 668 -43.49 -49.44 21.94
CA HIS A 668 -43.07 -50.78 22.40
C HIS A 668 -43.66 -51.93 21.57
N ALA A 669 -44.74 -51.68 20.82
CA ALA A 669 -45.38 -52.69 19.97
C ALA A 669 -44.62 -52.92 18.65
N VAL A 670 -43.80 -51.95 18.25
CA VAL A 670 -43.12 -51.87 16.95
C VAL A 670 -41.59 -51.87 17.12
N ARG A 671 -40.87 -52.06 16.01
CA ARG A 671 -39.40 -51.97 15.96
C ARG A 671 -38.98 -50.50 15.81
N SER A 672 -37.72 -50.18 16.13
CA SER A 672 -37.18 -48.81 16.02
C SER A 672 -37.21 -48.20 14.61
N GLN A 673 -37.31 -49.05 13.58
CA GLN A 673 -37.39 -48.66 12.17
C GLN A 673 -38.82 -48.49 11.63
N ASP A 674 -39.84 -48.83 12.44
CA ASP A 674 -41.25 -48.70 12.07
C ASP A 674 -41.72 -47.26 12.37
N LEU A 675 -42.63 -46.74 11.54
CA LEU A 675 -43.15 -45.39 11.72
C LEU A 675 -44.33 -45.41 12.67
N VAL A 676 -44.29 -44.56 13.70
CA VAL A 676 -45.42 -44.26 14.58
C VAL A 676 -45.68 -42.76 14.51
N ALA A 677 -46.94 -42.38 14.35
CA ALA A 677 -47.34 -40.98 14.30
C ALA A 677 -48.66 -40.72 15.00
N ARG A 678 -48.83 -39.50 15.50
CA ARG A 678 -50.10 -38.96 15.97
C ARG A 678 -50.66 -38.02 14.90
N VAL A 679 -51.87 -38.30 14.44
CA VAL A 679 -52.49 -37.57 13.30
C VAL A 679 -53.66 -36.69 13.71
N GLY A 680 -54.22 -36.94 14.89
CA GLY A 680 -55.35 -36.22 15.48
C GLY A 680 -55.27 -36.20 17.02
N GLY A 681 -56.39 -35.86 17.68
CA GLY A 681 -56.45 -35.76 19.14
C GLY A 681 -56.11 -37.09 19.83
N ASP A 682 -56.88 -38.13 19.53
CA ASP A 682 -56.78 -39.52 20.00
C ASP A 682 -56.31 -40.50 18.92
N GLU A 683 -56.01 -40.00 17.72
CA GLU A 683 -55.72 -40.82 16.55
C GLU A 683 -54.22 -41.00 16.31
N PHE A 684 -53.81 -42.27 16.17
CA PHE A 684 -52.45 -42.67 15.84
C PHE A 684 -52.42 -43.48 14.55
N ILE A 685 -51.29 -43.45 13.87
CA ILE A 685 -51.05 -44.27 12.69
C ILE A 685 -49.67 -44.91 12.78
N VAL A 686 -49.61 -46.16 12.34
CA VAL A 686 -48.38 -46.95 12.31
C VAL A 686 -48.18 -47.50 10.91
N LEU A 687 -46.95 -47.41 10.40
CA LEU A 687 -46.54 -48.04 9.14
C LEU A 687 -45.31 -48.90 9.39
N LEU A 688 -45.37 -50.14 8.93
CA LEU A 688 -44.34 -51.14 9.17
C LEU A 688 -44.17 -52.07 7.96
N LEU A 689 -42.96 -52.59 7.79
CA LEU A 689 -42.61 -53.55 6.75
C LEU A 689 -42.60 -54.96 7.35
N GLU A 690 -43.43 -55.85 6.82
CA GLU A 690 -43.50 -57.23 7.30
C GLU A 690 -43.95 -58.17 6.18
N ASP A 691 -43.31 -59.34 6.11
CA ASP A 691 -43.53 -60.31 5.05
C ASP A 691 -44.59 -61.37 5.43
N ASP A 692 -44.91 -61.49 6.72
CA ASP A 692 -45.93 -62.40 7.25
C ASP A 692 -47.36 -61.97 6.85
N PRO A 693 -48.11 -62.77 6.08
CA PRO A 693 -49.48 -62.45 5.69
C PRO A 693 -50.47 -62.43 6.88
N ASP A 694 -50.18 -63.15 7.97
CA ASP A 694 -51.03 -63.20 9.17
C ASP A 694 -50.65 -62.11 10.19
N PHE A 695 -49.73 -61.19 9.82
CA PHE A 695 -49.23 -60.16 10.71
C PHE A 695 -50.33 -59.25 11.28
N ALA A 696 -51.35 -58.91 10.50
CA ALA A 696 -52.44 -58.04 10.98
C ALA A 696 -53.15 -58.64 12.21
N VAL A 697 -53.34 -59.95 12.24
CA VAL A 697 -53.96 -60.66 13.37
C VAL A 697 -53.01 -60.69 14.56
N SER A 698 -51.75 -61.07 14.33
CA SER A 698 -50.76 -61.17 15.42
C SER A 698 -50.41 -59.81 16.02
N PHE A 699 -50.38 -58.74 15.22
CA PHE A 699 -50.13 -57.37 15.67
C PHE A 699 -51.30 -56.81 16.49
N THR A 700 -52.54 -57.11 16.09
CA THR A 700 -53.73 -56.73 16.86
C THR A 700 -53.74 -57.42 18.23
N ALA A 701 -53.44 -58.71 18.27
CA ALA A 701 -53.32 -59.46 19.54
C ALA A 701 -52.19 -58.90 20.43
N ARG A 702 -51.05 -58.53 19.82
CA ARG A 702 -49.91 -57.91 20.51
C ARG A 702 -50.28 -56.57 21.13
N LEU A 703 -50.95 -55.70 20.38
CA LEU A 703 -51.44 -54.41 20.88
C LEU A 703 -52.39 -54.60 22.05
N ALA A 704 -53.38 -55.49 21.91
CA ALA A 704 -54.34 -55.79 22.97
C ALA A 704 -53.65 -56.27 24.26
N ALA A 705 -52.65 -57.15 24.14
CA ALA A 705 -51.87 -57.62 25.28
C ALA A 705 -51.07 -56.50 25.95
N LEU A 706 -50.46 -55.59 25.18
CA LEU A 706 -49.70 -54.46 25.72
C LEU A 706 -50.60 -53.45 26.43
N PHE A 707 -51.76 -53.11 25.86
CA PHE A 707 -52.76 -52.26 26.54
C PHE A 707 -53.26 -52.93 27.83
N SER A 708 -53.57 -54.23 27.80
CA SER A 708 -53.98 -54.98 29.00
C SER A 708 -52.91 -54.97 30.08
N ARG A 709 -51.64 -55.20 29.71
CA ARG A 709 -50.52 -55.18 30.65
C ARG A 709 -50.30 -53.80 31.25
N TYR A 710 -50.41 -52.73 30.45
CA TYR A 710 -50.35 -51.36 30.96
C TYR A 710 -51.48 -51.10 31.97
N ASN A 711 -52.72 -51.46 31.63
CA ASN A 711 -53.87 -51.24 32.52
C ASN A 711 -53.78 -52.02 33.83
N GLN A 712 -53.16 -53.21 33.84
CA GLN A 712 -52.94 -53.99 35.06
C GLN A 712 -51.84 -53.41 35.97
N ALA A 713 -50.86 -52.72 35.37
CA ALA A 713 -49.74 -52.12 36.09
C ALA A 713 -49.97 -50.64 36.45
N SER A 714 -51.02 -50.01 35.90
CA SER A 714 -51.33 -48.60 36.09
C SER A 714 -52.20 -48.39 37.31
N ASP A 715 -51.80 -47.47 38.19
CA ASP A 715 -52.59 -47.05 39.36
C ASP A 715 -53.66 -45.99 39.01
N LYS A 716 -53.88 -45.71 37.71
CA LYS A 716 -54.85 -44.70 37.26
C LYS A 716 -56.28 -45.23 37.38
N PRO A 717 -57.27 -44.38 37.72
CA PRO A 717 -58.67 -44.79 37.92
C PRO A 717 -59.44 -45.09 36.63
N TYR A 718 -58.74 -45.25 35.50
CA TYR A 718 -59.29 -45.53 34.18
C TYR A 718 -58.38 -46.47 33.39
N CYS A 719 -58.97 -47.27 32.51
CA CYS A 719 -58.24 -48.12 31.58
C CYS A 719 -58.09 -47.42 30.23
N ILE A 720 -56.95 -47.62 29.57
CA ILE A 720 -56.67 -47.15 28.22
C ILE A 720 -56.84 -48.32 27.25
N GLN A 721 -57.65 -48.13 26.22
CA GLN A 721 -57.83 -49.09 25.13
C GLN A 721 -57.83 -48.34 23.80
N ALA A 722 -57.56 -49.06 22.71
CA ALA A 722 -57.64 -48.49 21.37
C ALA A 722 -58.40 -49.44 20.46
N SER A 723 -59.13 -48.85 19.51
CA SER A 723 -59.60 -49.54 18.32
C SER A 723 -58.55 -49.37 17.22
N VAL A 724 -58.35 -50.40 16.40
CA VAL A 724 -57.33 -50.48 15.34
C VAL A 724 -57.90 -51.07 14.04
N GLY A 725 -57.68 -50.37 12.94
CA GLY A 725 -57.91 -50.88 11.58
C GLY A 725 -56.58 -51.08 10.86
N ILE A 726 -56.30 -52.29 10.37
CA ILE A 726 -55.04 -52.62 9.71
C ILE A 726 -55.29 -52.99 8.25
N THR A 727 -54.60 -52.32 7.33
CA THR A 727 -54.63 -52.65 5.90
C THR A 727 -53.25 -53.06 5.41
N GLU A 728 -53.22 -54.04 4.52
CA GLU A 728 -52.02 -54.50 3.85
C GLU A 728 -51.83 -53.77 2.50
N PHE A 729 -50.59 -53.48 2.13
CA PHE A 729 -50.22 -52.99 0.81
C PHE A 729 -48.82 -53.46 0.39
N VAL A 730 -48.51 -53.32 -0.90
CA VAL A 730 -47.18 -53.58 -1.46
C VAL A 730 -46.59 -52.27 -1.94
N CYS A 731 -45.35 -52.00 -1.55
CA CYS A 731 -44.61 -50.81 -1.92
C CYS A 731 -44.37 -50.76 -3.43
N ARG A 732 -44.77 -49.68 -4.10
CA ARG A 732 -44.62 -49.54 -5.56
C ARG A 732 -44.61 -48.09 -6.04
N PRO A 733 -44.02 -47.80 -7.21
CA PRO A 733 -44.13 -46.50 -7.86
C PRO A 733 -45.60 -46.13 -8.12
N GLY A 734 -45.96 -44.88 -7.84
CA GLY A 734 -47.33 -44.37 -8.05
C GLY A 734 -48.36 -44.77 -6.99
N LEU A 735 -47.95 -45.45 -5.90
CA LEU A 735 -48.84 -45.68 -4.75
C LEU A 735 -49.12 -44.35 -4.02
N GLU A 736 -50.39 -43.99 -3.91
CA GLU A 736 -50.83 -42.88 -3.07
C GLU A 736 -51.01 -43.36 -1.62
N ILE A 737 -50.12 -42.91 -0.72
CA ILE A 737 -50.18 -43.25 0.72
C ILE A 737 -51.51 -42.83 1.35
N SER A 738 -52.10 -41.71 0.93
CA SER A 738 -53.43 -41.26 1.39
C SER A 738 -54.51 -42.32 1.21
N LYS A 739 -54.54 -43.02 0.07
CA LYS A 739 -55.50 -44.11 -0.19
C LYS A 739 -55.28 -45.33 0.71
N VAL A 740 -54.05 -45.56 1.18
CA VAL A 740 -53.73 -46.63 2.14
C VAL A 740 -54.27 -46.24 3.52
N ILE A 741 -54.02 -45.00 3.96
CA ILE A 741 -54.54 -44.46 5.21
C ILE A 741 -56.08 -44.54 5.24
N ASP A 742 -56.75 -44.13 4.15
CA ASP A 742 -58.22 -44.19 4.05
C ASP A 742 -58.79 -45.60 4.17
N ARG A 743 -58.05 -46.63 3.71
CA ARG A 743 -58.46 -48.03 3.87
C ARG A 743 -58.34 -48.49 5.32
N ALA A 744 -57.25 -48.11 6.00
CA ALA A 744 -57.05 -48.41 7.41
C ALA A 744 -58.12 -47.72 8.29
N ASP A 745 -58.45 -46.44 8.03
CA ASP A 745 -59.54 -45.72 8.73
C ASP A 745 -60.91 -46.40 8.52
N LYS A 746 -61.23 -46.86 7.30
CA LYS A 746 -62.47 -47.61 7.04
C LYS A 746 -62.57 -48.90 7.85
N LEU A 747 -61.44 -49.61 8.01
CA LEU A 747 -61.38 -50.84 8.82
C LEU A 747 -61.49 -50.54 10.31
N LEU A 748 -60.89 -49.44 10.78
CA LEU A 748 -61.05 -48.96 12.15
C LEU A 748 -62.53 -48.66 12.44
N TYR A 749 -63.20 -47.95 11.54
CA TYR A 749 -64.61 -47.62 11.68
C TYR A 749 -65.50 -48.87 11.74
N ALA A 750 -65.23 -49.88 10.91
CA ALA A 750 -65.93 -51.16 10.95
C ALA A 750 -65.76 -51.85 12.31
N GLN A 751 -64.55 -51.84 12.87
CA GLN A 751 -64.27 -52.41 14.19
C GLN A 751 -64.99 -51.66 15.32
N LYS A 752 -65.00 -50.32 15.29
CA LYS A 752 -65.72 -49.50 16.27
C LYS A 752 -67.23 -49.76 16.25
N THR A 753 -67.80 -49.93 15.06
CA THR A 753 -69.24 -50.25 14.89
C THR A 753 -69.58 -51.63 15.45
N GLN A 754 -68.65 -52.60 15.36
CA GLN A 754 -68.83 -53.92 15.98
C GLN A 754 -68.73 -53.86 17.51
N LYS A 755 -67.85 -53.03 18.08
CA LYS A 755 -67.72 -52.83 19.54
C LYS A 755 -68.91 -52.05 20.14
N ASN A 756 -69.44 -51.07 19.41
CA ASN A 756 -70.56 -50.25 19.83
C ASN A 756 -71.51 -49.95 18.65
N PRO A 757 -72.67 -50.62 18.57
CA PRO A 757 -73.64 -50.44 17.48
C PRO A 757 -74.19 -49.02 17.32
N ASN A 758 -74.09 -48.18 18.37
CA ASN A 758 -74.56 -46.79 18.37
C ASN A 758 -73.48 -45.77 17.97
N TYR A 759 -72.28 -46.21 17.54
CA TYR A 759 -71.21 -45.30 17.11
C TYR A 759 -71.59 -44.59 15.80
N ARG A 760 -71.71 -43.25 15.84
CA ARG A 760 -71.93 -42.40 14.65
C ARG A 760 -70.64 -41.65 14.30
N LYS A 761 -70.17 -41.76 13.05
CA LYS A 761 -69.05 -40.95 12.54
C LYS A 761 -69.46 -39.47 12.51
N THR A 762 -68.91 -38.64 13.39
CA THR A 762 -68.92 -37.19 13.19
C THR A 762 -67.88 -36.87 12.11
N LYS A 763 -68.32 -36.42 10.94
CA LYS A 763 -67.40 -35.83 9.96
C LYS A 763 -66.90 -34.51 10.54
N ILE A 764 -65.59 -34.44 10.78
CA ILE A 764 -64.88 -33.18 11.02
C ILE A 764 -64.53 -32.61 9.62
N PRO A 765 -64.69 -31.30 9.37
CA PRO A 765 -64.38 -30.67 8.08
C PRO A 765 -62.91 -30.77 7.67
#